data_AF-A0A2E8HBH8-F1
#
_entry.id   AF-A0A2E8HBH8-F1
#
_cell.length_a   1.000
_cell.length_b   1.000
_cell.length_c   1.000
_cell.angle_alpha   90.00
_cell.angle_beta   90.00
_cell.angle_gamma   90.00
#
_symmetry.space_group_name_H-M   'P 1'
#
loop_
_entity.id
_entity.type
_entity.pdbx_description
1 polymer ?
#
loop_
_entity_poly.entity_id
_entity_poly.type
_entity_poly.pdbx_seq_one_letter_code
_entity_poly.pdbx_strand_id
1 'polypeptide(L)'
;MTMKTYAVPISLVGAALVLSGALGLALAPETEWLPAANAGLGALLVAGAGALDPELFRHYGRWLNAFWGGIMVLAIVVMVNFLADRYPQRLDVTEGQLHSLAPLTVQTLESLGVEVEAMAFMEGGKNEALRGLLEQFSVHGGGRFSYEFIDPDRDPGRTRDYGVRAYNTLVVGAGEESRQRLTELTEKEITNALLKVVRNRREVVYVSVGHGERGFTDHEQDMKPLRQRLVEIDYSVRDSLFLAREGDVPDDCSALVIAGPRTPFLRTEVDAVRRYLARGGAVFLLMDPLHETGLEELIGEWGVEVGDDFVIDTSGIGSLFGLDFTIPVVTTYDGDHAIVRQHRSGVMTFFELARSVGLDSVAVATIQADASVLARTSDASWGEIDLSVLRDAGGERTVSLDDGDRPGPVGLAVAVHDTAGEGGRLVVFGDSDIATSRYFGLQGNGDLVLNALSWLVEDESLISIRPREAGYNPIALTEGQSDWIFWITVILFPGAVAVLGFVVVSRKGRWSLRDLVAAGLGVALSLGVLSLLNFIGDRYHLRVDLTEDQLYTLASETRQVLEQAEDDGRLVHVKTFMSDAEGGRFQDLVKEYGYLTPNFEHEIVDPQKEALQVRQYGIRERGTSIIEVTGDGKVVSERIAQQSEGALTNAIRRALVADERVVAFSSGHGEGELTGVDGDGFSILNGRLKELNLKIETDVELTPDGLADISLLTMVGPETPLSPAAVEAVRNYLTRGGDLLLLVDPATDSGLEDLLRDEYDIDIGDNFVVDLSGLGKLFGADVSVPVVLQYADHAITERLGRGTMSFFPWARSVSAVTRAGGATELLHTDRNAWGESDLGVVTGAGGEVDYDAESDHPGPLSLAVAVTADVDTSLSEGESTRIVVFGDTDFASNQYFGEQANGELIAAAVRWLAEGEGSLDIPPREPRFNPINLVGTAGSTILWLSVFVLPFAVALSGFVIMLRRGYQAYSSGFVSWLVYNFAATAVYYFIVAVIGSSEGNVATGEGFLLLALLDAGVAYGLFRRIPAAWPLALGAAVANAGLSFVVIPEDTLQLVFAGLSIANGCILVWIRQDFQPAAEGELTS
;
A
#
# COMPACT_ATOMS: atom_id res chain seq x y z
N MET A 1 -58.24 53.43 7.11
CA MET A 1 -56.78 53.45 6.91
C MET A 1 -56.14 53.94 8.20
N THR A 2 -55.32 53.13 8.87
CA THR A 2 -54.69 53.49 10.14
C THR A 2 -53.49 54.41 9.92
N MET A 3 -53.31 55.42 10.79
CA MET A 3 -52.25 56.45 10.71
C MET A 3 -50.82 55.89 10.63
N LYS A 4 -50.60 54.61 10.99
CA LYS A 4 -49.30 53.91 10.90
C LYS A 4 -48.75 53.80 9.47
N THR A 5 -49.62 53.72 8.46
CA THR A 5 -49.21 53.54 7.06
C THR A 5 -48.39 54.72 6.51
N TYR A 6 -48.53 55.90 7.13
CA TYR A 6 -47.82 57.12 6.72
C TYR A 6 -46.52 57.37 7.49
N ALA A 7 -46.21 56.60 8.54
CA ALA A 7 -45.01 56.80 9.37
C ALA A 7 -43.70 56.62 8.59
N VAL A 8 -43.63 55.60 7.72
CA VAL A 8 -42.47 55.33 6.85
C VAL A 8 -42.19 56.49 5.88
N PRO A 9 -43.14 56.93 5.02
CA PRO A 9 -42.89 58.04 4.10
C PRO A 9 -42.66 59.38 4.83
N ILE A 10 -43.29 59.63 5.98
CA ILE A 10 -43.02 60.83 6.81
C ILE A 10 -41.58 60.80 7.36
N SER A 11 -41.08 59.64 7.78
CA SER A 11 -39.69 59.50 8.25
C SER A 11 -38.66 59.70 7.14
N LEU A 12 -38.95 59.24 5.91
CA LEU A 12 -38.06 59.39 4.76
C LEU A 12 -38.00 60.84 4.27
N VAL A 13 -39.15 61.53 4.22
CA VAL A 13 -39.22 62.97 3.92
C VAL A 13 -38.51 63.78 5.01
N GLY A 14 -38.70 63.42 6.29
CA GLY A 14 -37.99 64.02 7.40
C GLY A 14 -36.47 63.84 7.32
N ALA A 15 -35.99 62.63 7.02
CA ALA A 15 -34.57 62.34 6.87
C ALA A 15 -33.95 63.08 5.67
N ALA A 16 -34.65 63.19 4.54
CA ALA A 16 -34.21 63.96 3.39
C ALA A 16 -34.12 65.48 3.69
N LEU A 17 -35.02 66.01 4.52
CA LEU A 17 -34.96 67.40 4.99
C LEU A 17 -33.82 67.64 6.00
N VAL A 18 -33.53 66.67 6.87
CA VAL A 18 -32.35 66.72 7.76
C VAL A 18 -31.06 66.70 6.94
N LEU A 19 -30.94 65.80 5.97
CA LEU A 19 -29.76 65.69 5.11
C LEU A 19 -29.58 66.92 4.23
N SER A 20 -30.63 67.43 3.58
CA SER A 20 -30.54 68.65 2.76
C SER A 20 -30.28 69.90 3.60
N GLY A 21 -30.83 69.99 4.81
CA GLY A 21 -30.54 71.07 5.76
C GLY A 21 -29.11 71.02 6.29
N ALA A 22 -28.60 69.84 6.64
CA ALA A 22 -27.22 69.65 7.08
C ALA A 22 -26.21 69.92 5.96
N LEU A 23 -26.52 69.50 4.72
CA LEU A 23 -25.69 69.79 3.55
C LEU A 23 -25.71 71.29 3.21
N GLY A 24 -26.86 71.96 3.37
CA GLY A 24 -26.97 73.41 3.21
C GLY A 24 -26.16 74.19 4.26
N LEU A 25 -26.14 73.72 5.52
CA LEU A 25 -25.29 74.28 6.59
C LEU A 25 -23.79 74.09 6.31
N ALA A 26 -23.41 72.97 5.68
CA ALA A 26 -22.02 72.69 5.33
C ALA A 26 -21.54 73.46 4.08
N LEU A 27 -22.43 73.71 3.11
CA LEU A 27 -22.08 74.31 1.81
C LEU A 27 -22.29 75.83 1.72
N ALA A 28 -23.22 76.41 2.50
CA ALA A 28 -23.54 77.84 2.46
C ALA A 28 -23.77 78.41 3.87
N PRO A 29 -22.70 78.56 4.68
CA PRO A 29 -22.80 78.90 6.10
C PRO A 29 -23.31 80.32 6.39
N GLU A 30 -23.39 81.22 5.40
CA GLU A 30 -23.84 82.61 5.65
C GLU A 30 -25.37 82.78 5.69
N THR A 31 -26.14 81.79 5.20
CA THR A 31 -27.61 81.77 5.27
C THR A 31 -28.07 80.70 6.27
N GLU A 32 -27.72 80.84 7.54
CA GLU A 32 -27.88 79.77 8.55
C GLU A 32 -29.35 79.41 8.86
N TRP A 33 -30.26 80.39 8.81
CA TRP A 33 -31.60 80.20 9.38
C TRP A 33 -32.49 79.27 8.55
N LEU A 34 -32.38 79.28 7.22
CA LEU A 34 -33.22 78.48 6.32
C LEU A 34 -32.82 76.99 6.31
N PRO A 35 -31.52 76.64 6.17
CA PRO A 35 -31.03 75.27 6.29
C PRO A 35 -31.21 74.71 7.71
N ALA A 36 -31.00 75.51 8.75
CA ALA A 36 -31.27 75.11 10.14
C ALA A 36 -32.77 74.87 10.38
N ALA A 37 -33.66 75.72 9.85
CA ALA A 37 -35.10 75.50 9.92
C ALA A 37 -35.53 74.23 9.17
N ASN A 38 -34.96 73.96 7.99
CA ASN A 38 -35.20 72.71 7.25
C ASN A 38 -34.70 71.48 8.02
N ALA A 39 -33.51 71.54 8.61
CA ALA A 39 -32.97 70.46 9.44
C ALA A 39 -33.84 70.22 10.69
N GLY A 40 -34.28 71.30 11.35
CA GLY A 40 -35.17 71.25 12.51
C GLY A 40 -36.55 70.67 12.17
N LEU A 41 -37.15 71.09 11.05
CA LEU A 41 -38.42 70.54 10.56
C LEU A 41 -38.27 69.06 10.19
N GLY A 42 -37.18 68.69 9.53
CA GLY A 42 -36.86 67.30 9.22
C GLY A 42 -36.73 66.43 10.46
N ALA A 43 -36.03 66.91 11.50
CA ALA A 43 -35.87 66.19 12.76
C ALA A 43 -37.20 66.02 13.50
N LEU A 44 -38.07 67.04 13.50
CA LEU A 44 -39.42 66.96 14.06
C LEU A 44 -40.30 65.95 13.31
N LEU A 45 -40.20 65.85 11.99
CA LEU A 45 -40.93 64.86 11.20
C LEU A 45 -40.43 63.43 11.47
N VAL A 46 -39.13 63.22 11.64
CA VAL A 46 -38.54 61.92 12.03
C VAL A 46 -38.97 61.54 13.45
N ALA A 47 -38.96 62.48 14.39
CA ALA A 47 -39.43 62.25 15.76
C ALA A 47 -40.94 61.98 15.82
N GLY A 48 -41.74 62.71 15.04
CA GLY A 48 -43.18 62.50 14.90
C GLY A 48 -43.52 61.15 14.27
N ALA A 49 -42.75 60.72 13.27
CA ALA A 49 -42.86 59.38 12.70
C ALA A 49 -42.52 58.28 13.73
N GLY A 50 -41.50 58.51 14.56
CA GLY A 50 -41.14 57.61 15.66
C GLY A 50 -42.20 57.54 16.78
N ALA A 51 -42.92 58.62 17.03
CA ALA A 51 -44.05 58.63 17.96
C ALA A 51 -45.30 57.93 17.40
N LEU A 52 -45.53 58.04 16.08
CA LEU A 52 -46.63 57.37 15.38
C LEU A 52 -46.40 55.86 15.20
N ASP A 53 -45.15 55.44 15.02
CA ASP A 53 -44.75 54.03 14.99
C ASP A 53 -43.43 53.79 15.75
N PRO A 54 -43.51 53.48 17.07
CA PRO A 54 -42.35 53.20 17.91
C PRO A 54 -41.53 51.98 17.48
N GLU A 55 -42.05 51.14 16.59
CA GLU A 55 -41.32 50.00 16.03
C GLU A 55 -40.37 50.40 14.90
N LEU A 56 -40.56 51.57 14.29
CA LEU A 56 -39.73 52.11 13.21
C LEU A 56 -38.32 52.47 13.70
N PHE A 57 -38.21 53.12 14.86
CA PHE A 57 -36.92 53.48 15.48
C PHE A 57 -36.11 52.25 15.91
N ARG A 58 -36.81 51.18 16.33
CA ARG A 58 -36.20 49.87 16.63
C ARG A 58 -35.68 49.14 15.37
N HIS A 59 -36.20 49.46 14.19
CA HIS A 59 -35.65 48.95 12.92
C HIS A 59 -34.43 49.77 12.48
N TYR A 60 -34.45 51.09 12.59
CA TYR A 60 -33.29 51.94 12.27
C TYR A 60 -32.05 51.63 13.12
N GLY A 61 -32.21 51.32 14.41
CA GLY A 61 -31.09 50.87 15.25
C GLY A 61 -30.43 49.56 14.77
N ARG A 62 -31.18 48.65 14.15
CA ARG A 62 -30.64 47.41 13.57
C ARG A 62 -29.84 47.68 12.29
N TRP A 63 -30.30 48.60 11.46
CA TRP A 63 -29.57 49.03 10.26
C TRP A 63 -28.29 49.79 10.60
N LEU A 64 -28.31 50.64 11.65
CA LEU A 64 -27.13 51.36 12.12
C LEU A 64 -26.06 50.40 12.66
N ASN A 65 -26.46 49.38 13.42
CA ASN A 65 -25.54 48.35 13.93
C ASN A 65 -24.98 47.47 12.80
N ALA A 66 -25.78 47.13 11.78
CA ALA A 66 -25.28 46.41 10.61
C ALA A 66 -24.28 47.25 9.78
N PHE A 67 -24.52 48.56 9.66
CA PHE A 67 -23.61 49.50 9.01
C PHE A 67 -22.27 49.61 9.75
N TRP A 68 -22.30 49.76 11.09
CA TRP A 68 -21.08 49.79 11.90
C TRP A 68 -20.34 48.45 11.94
N GLY A 69 -21.08 47.33 11.93
CA GLY A 69 -20.48 45.99 11.78
C GLY A 69 -19.75 45.83 10.45
N GLY A 70 -20.34 46.32 9.35
CA GLY A 70 -19.69 46.33 8.04
C GLY A 70 -18.42 47.18 8.00
N ILE A 71 -18.44 48.37 8.62
CA ILE A 71 -17.24 49.22 8.76
C ILE A 71 -16.15 48.54 9.59
N MET A 72 -16.52 47.85 10.68
CA MET A 72 -15.56 47.13 11.52
C MET A 72 -14.87 46.00 10.74
N VAL A 73 -15.62 45.21 9.97
CA VAL A 73 -15.06 44.16 9.11
C VAL A 73 -14.12 44.75 8.07
N LEU A 74 -14.49 45.87 7.44
CA LEU A 74 -13.62 46.57 6.49
C LEU A 74 -12.33 47.07 7.15
N ALA A 75 -12.42 47.62 8.36
CA ALA A 75 -11.26 48.07 9.13
C ALA A 75 -10.31 46.91 9.49
N ILE A 76 -10.86 45.75 9.87
CA ILE A 76 -10.07 44.54 10.14
C ILE A 76 -9.37 44.06 8.86
N VAL A 77 -10.05 44.03 7.72
CA VAL A 77 -9.44 43.63 6.43
C VAL A 77 -8.33 44.58 6.01
N VAL A 78 -8.51 45.89 6.19
CA VAL A 78 -7.47 46.89 5.91
C VAL A 78 -6.28 46.72 6.88
N MET A 79 -6.55 46.47 8.16
CA MET A 79 -5.51 46.26 9.17
C MET A 79 -4.70 44.99 8.90
N VAL A 80 -5.35 43.88 8.57
CA VAL A 80 -4.68 42.61 8.20
C VAL A 80 -3.80 42.80 6.97
N ASN A 81 -4.28 43.49 5.93
CA ASN A 81 -3.46 43.79 4.75
C ASN A 81 -2.27 44.70 5.09
N PHE A 82 -2.46 45.71 5.95
CA PHE A 82 -1.38 46.59 6.39
C PHE A 82 -0.32 45.84 7.23
N LEU A 83 -0.74 44.90 8.08
CA LEU A 83 0.15 44.04 8.86
C LEU A 83 0.92 43.07 7.95
N ALA A 84 0.24 42.47 6.95
CA ALA A 84 0.86 41.56 5.99
C ALA A 84 1.94 42.23 5.12
N ASP A 85 1.75 43.49 4.74
CA ASP A 85 2.75 44.27 3.98
C ASP A 85 3.96 44.69 4.84
N ARG A 86 3.75 44.93 6.15
CA ARG A 86 4.79 45.42 7.08
C ARG A 86 5.67 44.30 7.64
N TYR A 87 5.12 43.09 7.80
CA TYR A 87 5.81 41.93 8.40
C TYR A 87 5.84 40.76 7.38
N PRO A 88 6.86 40.68 6.52
CA PRO A 88 6.94 39.69 5.43
C PRO A 88 7.31 38.28 5.89
N GLN A 89 7.08 37.93 7.17
CA GLN A 89 7.32 36.58 7.66
C GLN A 89 6.32 35.62 7.01
N ARG A 90 6.84 34.69 6.21
CA ARG A 90 6.03 33.65 5.56
C ARG A 90 5.88 32.49 6.54
N LEU A 91 4.66 32.29 7.02
CA LEU A 91 4.28 31.12 7.81
C LEU A 91 3.83 30.03 6.86
N ASP A 92 4.59 28.94 6.78
CA ASP A 92 4.19 27.74 6.05
C ASP A 92 3.24 26.92 6.93
N VAL A 93 1.94 27.03 6.66
CA VAL A 93 0.86 26.32 7.35
C VAL A 93 0.52 24.99 6.66
N THR A 94 1.32 24.52 5.71
CA THR A 94 1.13 23.21 5.10
C THR A 94 1.61 22.11 6.05
N GLU A 95 0.85 21.00 6.14
CA GLU A 95 1.15 19.87 7.03
C GLU A 95 2.54 19.27 6.80
N GLY A 96 3.02 19.27 5.54
CA GLY A 96 4.36 18.81 5.16
C GLY A 96 5.44 19.89 5.06
N GLN A 97 5.15 21.15 5.42
CA GLN A 97 6.05 22.29 5.25
C GLN A 97 6.67 22.37 3.83
N LEU A 98 5.83 22.22 2.80
CA LEU A 98 6.23 22.07 1.39
C LEU A 98 6.91 23.32 0.81
N HIS A 99 6.84 24.45 1.49
CA HIS A 99 7.44 25.71 1.09
C HIS A 99 8.57 26.15 2.03
N SER A 100 9.05 25.25 2.88
CA SER A 100 10.18 25.45 3.77
C SER A 100 11.28 24.43 3.46
N LEU A 101 12.54 24.85 3.53
CA LEU A 101 13.68 23.94 3.35
C LEU A 101 13.63 22.77 4.35
N ALA A 102 14.14 21.62 3.93
CA ALA A 102 14.34 20.48 4.81
C ALA A 102 15.33 20.85 5.95
N PRO A 103 15.16 20.29 7.17
CA PRO A 103 16.00 20.64 8.31
C PRO A 103 17.50 20.40 8.05
N LEU A 104 17.81 19.35 7.29
CA LEU A 104 19.19 19.03 6.90
C LEU A 104 19.75 20.04 5.87
N THR A 105 18.95 20.52 4.92
CA THR A 105 19.37 21.59 4.02
C THR A 105 19.70 22.85 4.81
N VAL A 106 18.87 23.22 5.80
CA VAL A 106 19.13 24.36 6.70
C VAL A 106 20.43 24.15 7.49
N GLN A 107 20.59 22.99 8.12
CA GLN A 107 21.80 22.67 8.89
C GLN A 107 23.07 22.69 8.02
N THR A 108 22.98 22.19 6.79
CA THR A 108 24.09 22.20 5.80
C THR A 108 24.45 23.64 5.44
N LEU A 109 23.45 24.49 5.19
CA LEU A 109 23.65 25.90 4.85
C LEU A 109 24.22 26.73 6.02
N GLU A 110 23.75 26.47 7.25
CA GLU A 110 24.26 27.12 8.46
C GLU A 110 25.69 26.71 8.80
N SER A 111 26.06 25.46 8.49
CA SER A 111 27.39 24.89 8.73
C SER A 111 28.42 25.18 7.62
N LEU A 112 28.04 25.90 6.56
CA LEU A 112 28.97 26.24 5.46
C LEU A 112 30.24 26.94 5.96
N GLY A 113 31.39 26.29 5.82
CA GLY A 113 32.70 26.86 6.16
C GLY A 113 33.35 27.69 5.05
N VAL A 114 32.81 27.63 3.83
CA VAL A 114 33.34 28.26 2.61
C VAL A 114 32.24 29.02 1.87
N GLU A 115 32.61 30.00 1.04
CA GLU A 115 31.68 30.67 0.15
C GLU A 115 31.33 29.77 -1.04
N VAL A 116 30.03 29.58 -1.28
CA VAL A 116 29.48 28.77 -2.37
C VAL A 116 28.67 29.65 -3.32
N GLU A 117 28.93 29.50 -4.60
CA GLU A 117 28.24 30.19 -5.69
C GLU A 117 27.43 29.20 -6.53
N ALA A 118 26.15 29.52 -6.75
CA ALA A 118 25.21 28.73 -7.55
C ALA A 118 24.79 29.51 -8.81
N MET A 119 25.28 29.10 -9.98
CA MET A 119 24.99 29.73 -11.28
C MET A 119 23.95 28.91 -12.05
N ALA A 120 22.75 29.47 -12.21
CA ALA A 120 21.63 28.83 -12.91
C ALA A 120 21.56 29.28 -14.38
N PHE A 121 21.90 28.39 -15.30
CA PHE A 121 21.87 28.60 -16.75
C PHE A 121 20.48 28.25 -17.31
N MET A 122 19.61 29.25 -17.43
CA MET A 122 18.19 29.08 -17.77
C MET A 122 17.82 29.85 -19.05
N GLU A 123 16.95 29.28 -19.88
CA GLU A 123 16.43 29.96 -21.07
C GLU A 123 15.69 31.26 -20.67
N GLY A 124 16.13 32.40 -21.22
CA GLY A 124 15.59 33.72 -20.85
C GLY A 124 15.91 34.19 -19.43
N GLY A 125 16.77 33.48 -18.69
CA GLY A 125 17.22 33.83 -17.34
C GLY A 125 16.15 33.75 -16.24
N LYS A 126 15.07 32.97 -16.45
CA LYS A 126 13.92 32.92 -15.52
C LYS A 126 13.46 31.49 -15.23
N ASN A 127 13.37 31.16 -13.93
CA ASN A 127 12.62 30.04 -13.40
C ASN A 127 12.15 30.43 -11.99
N GLU A 128 10.85 30.69 -11.82
CA GLU A 128 10.30 31.22 -10.55
C GLU A 128 10.36 30.20 -9.42
N ALA A 129 10.18 28.91 -9.72
CA ALA A 129 10.28 27.83 -8.73
C ALA A 129 11.71 27.67 -8.20
N LEU A 130 12.69 27.57 -9.10
CA LEU A 130 14.11 27.49 -8.71
C LEU A 130 14.58 28.78 -8.03
N ARG A 131 14.11 29.95 -8.48
CA ARG A 131 14.45 31.23 -7.85
C ARG A 131 13.96 31.27 -6.41
N GLY A 132 12.72 30.84 -6.16
CA GLY A 132 12.17 30.75 -4.79
C GLY A 132 12.98 29.80 -3.92
N LEU A 133 13.42 28.65 -4.46
CA LEU A 133 14.26 27.70 -3.75
C LEU A 133 15.65 28.28 -3.41
N LEU A 134 16.37 28.81 -4.40
CA LEU A 134 17.71 29.38 -4.21
C LEU A 134 17.71 30.63 -3.31
N GLU A 135 16.62 31.41 -3.34
CA GLU A 135 16.42 32.53 -2.40
C GLU A 135 16.34 32.02 -0.96
N GLN A 136 15.62 30.93 -0.69
CA GLN A 136 15.60 30.30 0.63
C GLN A 136 16.97 29.75 1.03
N PHE A 137 17.73 29.16 0.10
CA PHE A 137 19.10 28.71 0.36
C PHE A 137 20.01 29.88 0.75
N SER A 138 19.88 31.03 0.07
CA SER A 138 20.66 32.23 0.37
C SER A 138 20.31 32.83 1.74
N VAL A 139 19.03 32.82 2.12
CA VAL A 139 18.55 33.30 3.44
C VAL A 139 19.16 32.46 4.58
N HIS A 140 19.15 31.13 4.47
CA HIS A 140 19.69 30.25 5.52
C HIS A 140 21.21 30.09 5.46
N GLY A 141 21.83 30.33 4.29
CA GLY A 141 23.28 30.27 4.11
C GLY A 141 24.06 31.42 4.77
N GLY A 142 23.39 32.36 5.44
CA GLY A 142 24.03 33.40 6.25
C GLY A 142 24.99 34.31 5.46
N GLY A 143 24.76 34.48 4.16
CA GLY A 143 25.63 35.24 3.25
C GLY A 143 26.80 34.48 2.63
N ARG A 144 27.00 33.20 2.99
CA ARG A 144 28.02 32.31 2.39
C ARG A 144 27.49 31.53 1.19
N PHE A 145 26.18 31.58 0.93
CA PHE A 145 25.56 31.03 -0.27
C PHE A 145 25.02 32.16 -1.16
N SER A 146 25.53 32.24 -2.38
CA SER A 146 25.13 33.22 -3.39
C SER A 146 24.62 32.54 -4.65
N TYR A 147 23.71 33.17 -5.36
CA TYR A 147 23.18 32.62 -6.61
C TYR A 147 23.02 33.68 -7.71
N GLU A 148 23.21 33.26 -8.95
CA GLU A 148 23.05 34.10 -10.15
C GLU A 148 22.27 33.35 -11.23
N PHE A 149 21.36 34.03 -11.92
CA PHE A 149 20.68 33.50 -13.11
C PHE A 149 21.34 34.03 -14.37
N ILE A 150 21.86 33.12 -15.19
CA ILE A 150 22.57 33.43 -16.44
C ILE A 150 21.72 32.92 -17.60
N ASP A 151 21.51 33.78 -18.60
CA ASP A 151 20.85 33.41 -19.84
C ASP A 151 21.94 32.94 -20.84
N PRO A 152 21.98 31.65 -21.21
CA PRO A 152 23.05 31.09 -22.06
C PRO A 152 23.13 31.74 -23.44
N ASP A 153 22.03 32.27 -23.96
CA ASP A 153 21.98 32.93 -25.27
C ASP A 153 22.51 34.36 -25.21
N ARG A 154 22.42 35.01 -24.05
CA ARG A 154 22.90 36.38 -23.83
C ARG A 154 24.35 36.46 -23.41
N ASP A 155 24.87 35.43 -22.72
CA ASP A 155 26.26 35.36 -22.27
C ASP A 155 26.94 34.03 -22.64
N PRO A 156 27.15 33.77 -23.95
CA PRO A 156 27.72 32.51 -24.42
C PRO A 156 29.20 32.31 -24.02
N GLY A 157 29.89 33.39 -23.60
CA GLY A 157 31.25 33.33 -23.07
C GLY A 157 31.30 32.57 -21.76
N ARG A 158 30.52 33.00 -20.76
CA ARG A 158 30.42 32.32 -19.46
C ARG A 158 29.87 30.90 -19.62
N THR A 159 28.88 30.66 -20.46
CA THR A 159 28.35 29.31 -20.73
C THR A 159 29.44 28.33 -21.18
N ARG A 160 30.36 28.81 -22.04
CA ARG A 160 31.49 28.00 -22.53
C ARG A 160 32.54 27.75 -21.46
N ASP A 161 32.87 28.78 -20.67
CA ASP A 161 33.89 28.71 -19.61
C ASP A 161 33.49 27.73 -18.49
N TYR A 162 32.19 27.67 -18.16
CA TYR A 162 31.66 26.70 -17.18
C TYR A 162 31.30 25.34 -17.79
N GLY A 163 31.46 25.16 -19.11
CA GLY A 163 31.27 23.89 -19.81
C GLY A 163 29.82 23.43 -19.90
N VAL A 164 28.86 24.37 -19.87
CA VAL A 164 27.42 24.08 -19.92
C VAL A 164 27.00 23.79 -21.36
N ARG A 165 26.40 22.62 -21.60
CA ARG A 165 26.00 22.15 -22.95
C ARG A 165 24.49 22.07 -23.16
N ALA A 166 23.71 22.23 -22.09
CA ALA A 166 22.25 22.12 -22.08
C ALA A 166 21.62 23.26 -21.27
N TYR A 167 20.43 23.70 -21.67
CA TYR A 167 19.61 24.58 -20.85
C TYR A 167 19.18 23.90 -19.54
N ASN A 168 18.75 24.68 -18.56
CA ASN A 168 18.32 24.20 -17.24
C ASN A 168 19.44 23.51 -16.44
N THR A 169 20.66 24.05 -16.55
CA THR A 169 21.81 23.54 -15.80
C THR A 169 22.12 24.46 -14.62
N LEU A 170 22.20 23.92 -13.42
CA LEU A 170 22.74 24.63 -12.25
C LEU A 170 24.19 24.20 -12.03
N VAL A 171 25.09 25.17 -11.89
CA VAL A 171 26.49 24.92 -11.52
C VAL A 171 26.70 25.44 -10.11
N VAL A 172 27.01 24.55 -9.17
CA VAL A 172 27.31 24.88 -7.78
C VAL A 172 28.82 24.71 -7.58
N GLY A 173 29.49 25.68 -6.96
CA GLY A 173 30.93 25.60 -6.75
C GLY A 173 31.46 26.42 -5.58
N ALA A 174 32.58 25.95 -5.03
CA ALA A 174 33.38 26.63 -4.01
C ALA A 174 34.78 26.85 -4.61
N GLY A 175 34.99 28.00 -5.24
CA GLY A 175 36.22 28.32 -5.98
C GLY A 175 36.32 27.68 -7.37
N GLU A 176 37.55 27.55 -7.89
CA GLU A 176 37.80 27.01 -9.24
C GLU A 176 37.95 25.49 -9.29
N GLU A 177 38.39 24.83 -8.22
CA GLU A 177 38.73 23.39 -8.20
C GLU A 177 37.53 22.49 -7.85
N SER A 178 36.54 22.98 -7.10
CA SER A 178 35.39 22.18 -6.65
C SER A 178 34.08 22.72 -7.25
N ARG A 179 33.59 22.06 -8.31
CA ARG A 179 32.37 22.44 -9.04
C ARG A 179 31.54 21.21 -9.41
N GLN A 180 30.23 21.29 -9.15
CA GLN A 180 29.24 20.28 -9.51
C GLN A 180 28.23 20.87 -10.48
N ARG A 181 27.79 20.07 -11.46
CA ARG A 181 26.79 20.46 -12.45
C ARG A 181 25.56 19.59 -12.31
N LEU A 182 24.40 20.23 -12.23
CA LEU A 182 23.12 19.57 -12.03
C LEU A 182 22.20 19.92 -13.19
N THR A 183 21.57 18.92 -13.77
CA THR A 183 20.47 19.08 -14.72
C THR A 183 19.11 18.88 -14.04
N GLU A 184 19.10 18.19 -12.90
CA GLU A 184 17.92 18.04 -12.05
C GLU A 184 17.95 19.09 -10.94
N LEU A 185 16.89 19.91 -10.87
CA LEU A 185 16.85 21.16 -10.11
C LEU A 185 15.95 21.03 -8.87
N THR A 186 16.11 19.93 -8.14
CA THR A 186 15.37 19.63 -6.90
C THR A 186 16.20 20.02 -5.67
N GLU A 187 15.55 20.27 -4.53
CA GLU A 187 16.26 20.58 -3.28
C GLU A 187 17.29 19.51 -2.92
N LYS A 188 16.90 18.23 -3.02
CA LYS A 188 17.77 17.08 -2.75
C LYS A 188 19.06 17.14 -3.56
N GLU A 189 18.95 17.30 -4.88
CA GLU A 189 20.12 17.29 -5.76
C GLU A 189 21.03 18.50 -5.52
N ILE A 190 20.45 19.68 -5.27
CA ILE A 190 21.21 20.89 -4.96
C ILE A 190 21.95 20.75 -3.62
N THR A 191 21.30 20.22 -2.58
CA THR A 191 21.92 19.96 -1.27
C THR A 191 23.02 18.91 -1.38
N ASN A 192 22.82 17.85 -2.15
CA ASN A 192 23.85 16.83 -2.41
C ASN A 192 25.06 17.42 -3.13
N ALA A 193 24.85 18.24 -4.15
CA ALA A 193 25.94 18.94 -4.82
C ALA A 193 26.67 19.92 -3.90
N LEU A 194 25.95 20.62 -3.03
CA LEU A 194 26.54 21.50 -2.02
C LEU A 194 27.46 20.71 -1.08
N LEU A 195 27.03 19.56 -0.59
CA LEU A 195 27.84 18.66 0.24
C LEU A 195 29.08 18.17 -0.51
N LYS A 196 28.95 17.76 -1.78
CA LYS A 196 30.08 17.34 -2.63
C LYS A 196 31.08 18.46 -2.90
N VAL A 197 30.60 19.69 -3.05
CA VAL A 197 31.45 20.85 -3.32
C VAL A 197 32.26 21.26 -2.08
N VAL A 198 31.64 21.16 -0.90
CA VAL A 198 32.27 21.49 0.39
C VAL A 198 33.23 20.39 0.85
N ARG A 199 32.95 19.11 0.54
CA ARG A 199 33.79 17.98 0.90
C ARG A 199 34.97 17.83 -0.06
N ASN A 200 36.20 17.98 0.45
CA ASN A 200 37.45 17.77 -0.30
C ASN A 200 38.04 16.36 -0.10
N ARG A 201 37.26 15.38 0.36
CA ARG A 201 37.70 13.98 0.55
C ARG A 201 36.59 12.99 0.22
N ARG A 202 36.99 11.85 -0.39
CA ARG A 202 36.12 10.74 -0.78
C ARG A 202 36.37 9.55 0.15
N GLU A 203 35.37 9.16 0.93
CA GLU A 203 35.49 8.04 1.88
C GLU A 203 35.51 6.70 1.14
N VAL A 204 36.30 5.73 1.61
CA VAL A 204 36.39 4.40 0.99
C VAL A 204 35.80 3.35 1.92
N VAL A 205 34.73 2.70 1.47
CA VAL A 205 34.06 1.60 2.18
C VAL A 205 34.50 0.28 1.56
N TYR A 206 35.11 -0.59 2.35
CA TYR A 206 35.47 -1.94 1.93
C TYR A 206 34.40 -2.94 2.39
N VAL A 207 34.12 -3.95 1.57
CA VAL A 207 33.25 -5.07 1.91
C VAL A 207 34.06 -6.36 1.85
N SER A 208 33.97 -7.17 2.92
CA SER A 208 34.67 -8.45 3.01
C SER A 208 34.04 -9.48 2.09
N VAL A 209 34.89 -10.37 1.57
CA VAL A 209 34.48 -11.54 0.79
C VAL A 209 35.31 -12.75 1.22
N GLY A 210 34.77 -13.96 1.02
CA GLY A 210 35.50 -15.22 1.18
C GLY A 210 34.89 -16.21 2.17
N HIS A 211 33.87 -15.79 2.92
CA HIS A 211 33.20 -16.56 3.97
C HIS A 211 31.69 -16.72 3.73
N GLY A 212 31.21 -16.49 2.50
CA GLY A 212 29.79 -16.56 2.14
C GLY A 212 29.01 -15.28 2.41
N GLU A 213 29.69 -14.14 2.55
CA GLU A 213 29.09 -12.83 2.74
C GLU A 213 28.24 -12.38 1.55
N ARG A 214 27.28 -11.48 1.81
CA ARG A 214 26.42 -10.85 0.80
C ARG A 214 27.24 -9.97 -0.15
N GLY A 215 27.00 -10.08 -1.45
CA GLY A 215 27.69 -9.31 -2.48
C GLY A 215 26.93 -8.05 -2.92
N PHE A 216 27.41 -7.42 -4.00
CA PHE A 216 26.72 -6.32 -4.70
C PHE A 216 26.32 -6.67 -6.13
N THR A 217 26.00 -7.95 -6.40
CA THR A 217 25.53 -8.38 -7.72
C THR A 217 24.03 -8.09 -7.90
N ASP A 218 23.48 -8.48 -9.05
CA ASP A 218 22.07 -8.22 -9.41
C ASP A 218 21.07 -9.20 -8.75
N HIS A 219 21.53 -10.07 -7.85
CA HIS A 219 20.67 -11.01 -7.12
C HIS A 219 19.87 -10.32 -6.00
N GLU A 220 18.65 -10.77 -5.73
CA GLU A 220 17.79 -10.17 -4.69
C GLU A 220 18.39 -10.24 -3.29
N GLN A 221 19.15 -11.31 -3.02
CA GLN A 221 19.88 -11.56 -1.76
C GLN A 221 21.16 -10.73 -1.61
N ASP A 222 21.50 -9.91 -2.61
CA ASP A 222 22.67 -9.03 -2.58
C ASP A 222 22.27 -7.57 -2.33
N MET A 223 23.25 -6.76 -1.93
CA MET A 223 23.08 -5.41 -1.38
C MET A 223 23.17 -4.31 -2.46
N LYS A 224 22.81 -4.59 -3.72
CA LYS A 224 22.98 -3.65 -4.86
C LYS A 224 22.41 -2.24 -4.59
N PRO A 225 21.21 -2.07 -4.01
CA PRO A 225 20.68 -0.73 -3.70
C PRO A 225 21.55 0.03 -2.70
N LEU A 226 22.13 -0.65 -1.72
CA LEU A 226 23.07 -0.03 -0.79
C LEU A 226 24.28 0.54 -1.54
N ARG A 227 24.90 -0.24 -2.44
CA ARG A 227 26.02 0.25 -3.26
C ARG A 227 25.63 1.48 -4.07
N GLN A 228 24.45 1.48 -4.70
CA GLN A 228 23.96 2.64 -5.45
C GLN A 228 23.86 3.88 -4.56
N ARG A 229 23.24 3.75 -3.38
CA ARG A 229 23.09 4.86 -2.42
C ARG A 229 24.43 5.36 -1.88
N LEU A 230 25.38 4.47 -1.59
CA LEU A 230 26.73 4.84 -1.17
C LEU A 230 27.46 5.63 -2.27
N VAL A 231 27.33 5.21 -3.53
CA VAL A 231 27.90 5.94 -4.67
C VAL A 231 27.22 7.30 -4.87
N GLU A 232 25.91 7.41 -4.65
CA GLU A 232 25.16 8.68 -4.74
C GLU A 232 25.66 9.73 -3.75
N ILE A 233 25.96 9.32 -2.51
CA ILE A 233 26.55 10.18 -1.45
C ILE A 233 28.08 10.34 -1.57
N ASP A 234 28.65 9.97 -2.72
CA ASP A 234 30.06 10.10 -3.08
C ASP A 234 31.03 9.20 -2.31
N TYR A 235 30.58 8.07 -1.77
CA TYR A 235 31.50 7.07 -1.20
C TYR A 235 32.12 6.24 -2.33
N SER A 236 33.32 5.71 -2.09
CA SER A 236 33.98 4.74 -2.97
C SER A 236 33.84 3.34 -2.37
N VAL A 237 33.09 2.46 -3.03
CA VAL A 237 32.88 1.10 -2.55
C VAL A 237 33.91 0.15 -3.17
N ARG A 238 34.58 -0.65 -2.33
CA ARG A 238 35.55 -1.69 -2.70
C ARG A 238 35.01 -3.05 -2.22
N ASP A 239 34.49 -3.84 -3.13
CA ASP A 239 33.65 -5.01 -2.85
C ASP A 239 34.39 -6.35 -2.99
N SER A 240 35.69 -6.35 -2.74
CA SER A 240 36.55 -7.51 -2.96
C SER A 240 37.65 -7.65 -1.89
N LEU A 241 37.39 -7.24 -0.65
CA LEU A 241 38.40 -7.38 0.41
C LEU A 241 38.47 -8.82 0.87
N PHE A 242 39.47 -9.56 0.38
CA PHE A 242 39.74 -10.90 0.85
C PHE A 242 40.85 -10.90 1.90
N LEU A 243 40.45 -10.88 3.18
CA LEU A 243 41.36 -10.72 4.33
C LEU A 243 42.46 -11.79 4.40
N ALA A 244 42.14 -13.05 4.10
CA ALA A 244 43.13 -14.13 4.03
C ALA A 244 44.28 -13.86 3.05
N ARG A 245 44.01 -13.11 1.97
CA ARG A 245 45.01 -12.77 0.95
C ARG A 245 45.75 -11.47 1.26
N GLU A 246 45.02 -10.44 1.70
CA GLU A 246 45.56 -9.10 1.96
C GLU A 246 46.35 -9.05 3.28
N GLY A 247 45.97 -9.86 4.27
CA GLY A 247 46.65 -10.01 5.56
C GLY A 247 46.37 -8.90 6.59
N ASP A 248 45.87 -7.75 6.16
CA ASP A 248 45.39 -6.66 7.01
C ASP A 248 44.29 -5.84 6.30
N VAL A 249 43.56 -5.01 7.05
CA VAL A 249 42.64 -4.03 6.46
C VAL A 249 43.46 -2.86 5.89
N PRO A 250 43.23 -2.44 4.62
CA PRO A 250 43.96 -1.34 4.00
C PRO A 250 43.88 -0.01 4.77
N ASP A 251 44.97 0.78 4.74
CA ASP A 251 45.06 2.06 5.46
C ASP A 251 44.09 3.15 4.93
N ASP A 252 43.63 3.02 3.69
CA ASP A 252 42.63 3.93 3.08
C ASP A 252 41.18 3.53 3.39
N CYS A 253 40.96 2.44 4.13
CA CYS A 253 39.64 1.96 4.51
C CYS A 253 39.01 2.83 5.61
N SER A 254 37.98 3.60 5.25
CA SER A 254 37.20 4.41 6.20
C SER A 254 36.20 3.57 6.99
N ALA A 255 35.61 2.54 6.38
CA ALA A 255 34.77 1.57 7.07
C ALA A 255 34.83 0.19 6.38
N LEU A 256 34.87 -0.86 7.20
CA LEU A 256 34.81 -2.26 6.77
C LEU A 256 33.41 -2.83 7.03
N VAL A 257 32.76 -3.33 5.99
CA VAL A 257 31.47 -4.03 6.08
C VAL A 257 31.70 -5.54 5.96
N ILE A 258 31.16 -6.28 6.92
CA ILE A 258 31.13 -7.75 6.92
C ILE A 258 29.65 -8.14 7.01
N ALA A 259 29.08 -8.63 5.90
CA ALA A 259 27.64 -8.82 5.78
C ALA A 259 27.27 -10.30 5.61
N GLY A 260 26.65 -10.90 6.62
CA GLY A 260 26.13 -12.27 6.59
C GLY A 260 27.18 -13.36 6.32
N PRO A 261 28.34 -13.40 7.02
CA PRO A 261 29.30 -14.48 6.84
C PRO A 261 28.71 -15.82 7.30
N ARG A 262 28.91 -16.85 6.49
CA ARG A 262 28.37 -18.21 6.68
C ARG A 262 29.40 -19.21 7.19
N THR A 263 30.68 -18.92 7.03
CA THR A 263 31.79 -19.77 7.50
C THR A 263 32.71 -19.03 8.47
N PRO A 264 33.35 -19.73 9.43
CA PRO A 264 34.24 -19.09 10.39
C PRO A 264 35.46 -18.42 9.75
N PHE A 265 35.79 -17.21 10.20
CA PHE A 265 37.02 -16.49 9.86
C PHE A 265 38.25 -17.17 10.49
N LEU A 266 39.38 -17.13 9.79
CA LEU A 266 40.65 -17.61 10.33
C LEU A 266 41.14 -16.68 11.45
N ARG A 267 41.87 -17.23 12.42
CA ARG A 267 42.44 -16.45 13.54
C ARG A 267 43.24 -15.23 13.06
N THR A 268 44.00 -15.37 11.97
CA THR A 268 44.78 -14.27 11.38
C THR A 268 43.92 -13.15 10.82
N GLU A 269 42.70 -13.46 10.36
CA GLU A 269 41.75 -12.49 9.84
C GLU A 269 41.02 -11.79 10.99
N VAL A 270 40.61 -12.53 12.02
CA VAL A 270 40.09 -11.95 13.26
C VAL A 270 41.11 -11.00 13.89
N ASP A 271 42.39 -11.38 13.91
CA ASP A 271 43.50 -10.53 14.36
C ASP A 271 43.72 -9.29 13.48
N ALA A 272 43.39 -9.35 12.18
CA ALA A 272 43.42 -8.18 11.30
C ALA A 272 42.30 -7.18 11.64
N VAL A 273 41.06 -7.67 11.78
CA VAL A 273 39.92 -6.83 12.19
C VAL A 273 40.16 -6.24 13.60
N ARG A 274 40.68 -7.04 14.53
CA ARG A 274 41.05 -6.59 15.88
C ARG A 274 42.06 -5.44 15.83
N ARG A 275 43.12 -5.55 15.02
CA ARG A 275 44.13 -4.49 14.85
C ARG A 275 43.54 -3.25 14.19
N TYR A 276 42.64 -3.41 13.23
CA TYR A 276 41.97 -2.30 12.56
C TYR A 276 41.10 -1.49 13.56
N LEU A 277 40.24 -2.16 14.32
CA LEU A 277 39.43 -1.54 15.37
C LEU A 277 40.29 -0.86 16.45
N ALA A 278 41.37 -1.50 16.88
CA ALA A 278 42.29 -0.94 17.88
C ALA A 278 43.05 0.31 17.42
N ARG A 279 43.15 0.57 16.10
CA ARG A 279 43.75 1.77 15.52
C ARG A 279 42.72 2.87 15.20
N GLY A 280 41.50 2.76 15.72
CA GLY A 280 40.42 3.70 15.44
C GLY A 280 39.59 3.38 14.18
N GLY A 281 39.73 2.17 13.63
CA GLY A 281 38.96 1.73 12.46
C GLY A 281 37.47 1.55 12.78
N ALA A 282 36.65 1.55 11.73
CA ALA A 282 35.20 1.44 11.82
C ALA A 282 34.67 0.17 11.16
N VAL A 283 33.95 -0.67 11.90
CA VAL A 283 33.42 -1.95 11.39
C VAL A 283 31.90 -1.97 11.47
N PHE A 284 31.27 -2.33 10.35
CA PHE A 284 29.85 -2.66 10.29
C PHE A 284 29.69 -4.16 10.10
N LEU A 285 29.11 -4.83 11.10
CA LEU A 285 28.93 -6.27 11.11
C LEU A 285 27.44 -6.59 11.04
N LEU A 286 27.03 -7.40 10.07
CA LEU A 286 25.67 -7.94 9.96
C LEU A 286 25.76 -9.46 10.10
N MET A 287 25.13 -10.03 11.12
CA MET A 287 25.27 -11.43 11.50
C MET A 287 23.92 -12.14 11.46
N ASP A 288 23.77 -13.08 10.55
CA ASP A 288 22.60 -13.96 10.46
C ASP A 288 22.65 -15.05 11.57
N PRO A 289 21.51 -15.61 12.00
CA PRO A 289 21.49 -16.78 12.88
C PRO A 289 22.05 -18.02 12.16
N LEU A 290 22.13 -19.15 12.88
CA LEU A 290 22.53 -20.48 12.38
C LEU A 290 24.00 -20.66 11.97
N HIS A 291 24.79 -19.59 11.95
CA HIS A 291 26.20 -19.62 11.54
C HIS A 291 27.11 -19.15 12.68
N GLU A 292 28.17 -19.93 12.94
CA GLU A 292 29.30 -19.51 13.77
C GLU A 292 30.38 -18.89 12.87
N THR A 293 30.76 -17.65 13.17
CA THR A 293 31.62 -16.83 12.29
C THR A 293 33.04 -16.70 12.84
N GLY A 294 33.27 -17.04 14.11
CA GLY A 294 34.54 -16.79 14.81
C GLY A 294 34.77 -15.32 15.19
N LEU A 295 33.89 -14.40 14.79
CA LEU A 295 33.94 -12.99 15.15
C LEU A 295 33.27 -12.71 16.52
N GLU A 296 32.55 -13.68 17.07
CA GLU A 296 31.81 -13.57 18.34
C GLU A 296 32.75 -13.24 19.51
N GLU A 297 33.94 -13.84 19.55
CA GLU A 297 34.96 -13.55 20.57
C GLU A 297 35.45 -12.09 20.45
N LEU A 298 35.69 -11.61 19.22
CA LEU A 298 36.16 -10.25 18.97
C LEU A 298 35.12 -9.20 19.37
N ILE A 299 33.85 -9.38 18.99
CA ILE A 299 32.80 -8.42 19.36
C ILE A 299 32.43 -8.50 20.85
N GLY A 300 32.62 -9.67 21.48
CA GLY A 300 32.51 -9.82 22.94
C GLY A 300 33.55 -8.99 23.69
N GLU A 301 34.77 -8.83 23.17
CA GLU A 301 35.78 -7.90 23.72
C GLU A 301 35.29 -6.44 23.69
N TRP A 302 34.40 -6.09 22.76
CA TRP A 302 33.77 -4.77 22.62
C TRP A 302 32.47 -4.64 23.42
N GLY A 303 32.12 -5.63 24.24
CA GLY A 303 30.92 -5.65 25.06
C GLY A 303 29.62 -5.85 24.29
N VAL A 304 29.69 -6.43 23.08
CA VAL A 304 28.52 -6.84 22.30
C VAL A 304 28.28 -8.33 22.50
N GLU A 305 27.04 -8.70 22.82
CA GLU A 305 26.60 -10.10 22.93
C GLU A 305 25.67 -10.43 21.76
N VAL A 306 25.99 -11.48 21.00
CA VAL A 306 25.10 -12.02 19.96
C VAL A 306 24.52 -13.36 20.43
N GLY A 307 23.20 -13.51 20.36
CA GLY A 307 22.50 -14.72 20.78
C GLY A 307 22.57 -15.82 19.73
N ASP A 308 22.61 -17.08 20.14
CA ASP A 308 22.39 -18.25 19.27
C ASP A 308 20.89 -18.57 19.22
N ASP A 309 20.13 -17.60 18.74
CA ASP A 309 18.68 -17.61 18.65
C ASP A 309 18.22 -16.95 17.33
N PHE A 310 16.94 -17.10 17.00
CA PHE A 310 16.27 -16.24 16.03
C PHE A 310 15.05 -15.59 16.68
N VAL A 311 14.75 -14.35 16.29
CA VAL A 311 13.75 -13.53 16.96
C VAL A 311 12.40 -13.69 16.28
N ILE A 312 11.40 -14.03 17.08
CA ILE A 312 9.99 -14.13 16.68
C ILE A 312 9.24 -12.94 17.25
N ASP A 313 8.37 -12.32 16.45
CA ASP A 313 7.48 -11.25 16.90
C ASP A 313 6.01 -11.60 16.60
N THR A 314 5.19 -11.67 17.66
CA THR A 314 3.75 -11.98 17.57
C THR A 314 2.84 -10.79 17.86
N SER A 315 3.38 -9.56 17.85
CA SER A 315 2.61 -8.32 18.07
C SER A 315 1.48 -8.10 17.06
N GLY A 316 1.49 -8.82 15.93
CA GLY A 316 0.53 -8.66 14.84
C GLY A 316 0.80 -7.47 13.94
N ILE A 317 1.88 -6.70 14.16
CA ILE A 317 2.26 -5.61 13.25
C ILE A 317 2.68 -6.18 11.90
N GLY A 318 3.49 -7.25 11.88
CA GLY A 318 3.92 -7.91 10.64
C GLY A 318 2.76 -8.42 9.78
N SER A 319 1.72 -8.99 10.40
CA SER A 319 0.57 -9.52 9.68
C SER A 319 -0.27 -8.45 8.98
N LEU A 320 -0.25 -7.19 9.46
CA LEU A 320 -0.86 -6.06 8.75
C LEU A 320 -0.19 -5.78 7.40
N PHE A 321 1.07 -6.21 7.24
CA PHE A 321 1.85 -6.08 6.02
C PHE A 321 1.99 -7.39 5.24
N GLY A 322 1.25 -8.44 5.63
CA GLY A 322 1.36 -9.77 5.01
C GLY A 322 2.68 -10.49 5.31
N LEU A 323 3.41 -10.06 6.35
CA LEU A 323 4.65 -10.67 6.80
C LEU A 323 4.35 -11.70 7.90
N ASP A 324 5.18 -12.75 7.95
CA ASP A 324 5.08 -13.77 9.00
C ASP A 324 5.73 -13.31 10.32
N PHE A 325 5.64 -14.17 11.35
CA PHE A 325 6.16 -13.89 12.69
C PHE A 325 7.69 -13.96 12.78
N THR A 326 8.39 -14.42 11.74
CA THR A 326 9.85 -14.47 11.65
C THR A 326 10.46 -13.16 11.13
N ILE A 327 9.62 -12.17 10.83
CA ILE A 327 10.03 -10.83 10.42
C ILE A 327 9.61 -9.79 11.47
N PRO A 328 10.39 -9.61 12.56
CA PRO A 328 10.12 -8.56 13.54
C PRO A 328 10.04 -7.17 12.92
N VAL A 329 8.98 -6.43 13.28
CA VAL A 329 8.78 -5.03 12.89
C VAL A 329 9.16 -4.13 14.07
N VAL A 330 10.27 -3.41 13.92
CA VAL A 330 10.79 -2.50 14.94
C VAL A 330 10.14 -1.13 14.82
N THR A 331 9.60 -0.67 15.95
CA THR A 331 9.08 0.69 16.13
C THR A 331 9.73 1.40 17.33
N THR A 332 10.52 0.67 18.12
CA THR A 332 11.20 1.17 19.33
C THR A 332 12.69 1.32 19.06
N TYR A 333 13.17 2.55 19.15
CA TYR A 333 14.56 2.90 18.90
C TYR A 333 15.17 3.66 20.07
N ASP A 334 16.51 3.63 20.18
CA ASP A 334 17.23 4.42 21.19
C ASP A 334 16.93 5.91 21.09
N GLY A 335 16.78 6.55 22.24
CA GLY A 335 16.35 7.95 22.32
C GLY A 335 17.40 8.97 21.89
N ASP A 336 18.66 8.67 22.16
CA ASP A 336 19.75 9.66 22.16
C ASP A 336 20.74 9.41 21.01
N HIS A 337 20.81 8.19 20.48
CA HIS A 337 21.79 7.82 19.46
C HIS A 337 21.51 8.44 18.08
N ALA A 338 22.58 8.90 17.41
CA ALA A 338 22.48 9.61 16.13
C ALA A 338 21.87 8.75 15.01
N ILE A 339 22.25 7.46 14.94
CA ILE A 339 21.83 6.52 13.87
C ILE A 339 20.30 6.41 13.73
N VAL A 340 19.57 6.39 14.86
CA VAL A 340 18.13 6.09 14.90
C VAL A 340 17.25 7.28 15.26
N ARG A 341 17.85 8.47 15.43
CA ARG A 341 17.14 9.69 15.87
C ARG A 341 15.93 10.02 15.01
N GLN A 342 16.04 9.82 13.70
CA GLN A 342 14.96 10.10 12.73
C GLN A 342 13.88 9.01 12.74
N HIS A 343 14.24 7.76 13.02
CA HIS A 343 13.30 6.64 13.07
C HIS A 343 12.24 6.79 14.18
N ARG A 344 12.55 7.58 15.22
CA ARG A 344 11.61 7.97 16.28
C ARG A 344 10.38 8.75 15.79
N SER A 345 10.41 9.29 14.57
CA SER A 345 9.28 10.02 13.97
C SER A 345 8.23 9.09 13.33
N GLY A 346 8.19 7.81 13.73
CA GLY A 346 7.20 6.83 13.28
C GLY A 346 7.64 5.97 12.09
N VAL A 347 8.95 5.84 11.85
CA VAL A 347 9.49 5.01 10.75
C VAL A 347 9.74 3.60 11.25
N MET A 348 9.21 2.59 10.56
CA MET A 348 9.38 1.19 10.95
C MET A 348 10.55 0.56 10.19
N THR A 349 11.19 -0.41 10.82
CA THR A 349 12.23 -1.24 10.21
C THR A 349 11.88 -2.72 10.35
N PHE A 350 12.28 -3.51 9.37
CA PHE A 350 11.91 -4.90 9.19
C PHE A 350 13.18 -5.74 9.14
N PHE A 351 13.23 -6.79 9.95
CA PHE A 351 14.39 -7.67 10.05
C PHE A 351 13.92 -9.10 9.76
N GLU A 352 14.49 -9.80 8.79
CA GLU A 352 14.10 -11.18 8.45
C GLU A 352 15.01 -12.16 9.19
N LEU A 353 14.42 -13.12 9.92
CA LEU A 353 15.18 -14.16 10.64
C LEU A 353 16.33 -13.60 11.48
N ALA A 354 16.12 -12.48 12.16
CA ALA A 354 17.18 -11.82 12.90
C ALA A 354 17.56 -12.59 14.17
N ARG A 355 18.84 -12.59 14.54
CA ARG A 355 19.31 -13.03 15.87
C ARG A 355 19.31 -11.88 16.87
N SER A 356 19.28 -12.21 18.16
CA SER A 356 19.35 -11.21 19.20
C SER A 356 20.75 -10.60 19.32
N VAL A 357 20.80 -9.28 19.52
CA VAL A 357 22.02 -8.52 19.76
C VAL A 357 21.83 -7.64 21.00
N GLY A 358 22.72 -7.79 21.97
CA GLY A 358 22.70 -7.12 23.26
C GLY A 358 24.04 -6.49 23.62
N LEU A 359 24.07 -5.85 24.79
CA LEU A 359 25.27 -5.24 25.36
C LEU A 359 25.57 -5.83 26.73
N ASP A 360 26.82 -6.22 26.95
CA ASP A 360 27.35 -6.48 28.28
C ASP A 360 27.87 -5.17 28.89
N SER A 361 27.05 -4.60 29.77
CA SER A 361 27.37 -3.35 30.48
C SER A 361 28.69 -3.39 31.26
N VAL A 362 29.16 -4.56 31.71
CA VAL A 362 30.43 -4.70 32.45
C VAL A 362 31.61 -4.63 31.49
N ALA A 363 31.54 -5.35 30.36
CA ALA A 363 32.55 -5.29 29.32
C ALA A 363 32.66 -3.88 28.72
N VAL A 364 31.53 -3.25 28.37
CA VAL A 364 31.50 -1.86 27.86
C VAL A 364 32.14 -0.87 28.84
N ALA A 365 31.83 -0.98 30.14
CA ALA A 365 32.42 -0.13 31.17
C ALA A 365 33.93 -0.37 31.34
N THR A 366 34.39 -1.61 31.10
CA THR A 366 35.81 -1.99 31.20
C THR A 366 36.65 -1.35 30.10
N ILE A 367 36.12 -1.28 28.88
CA ILE A 367 36.77 -0.59 27.74
C ILE A 367 36.48 0.91 27.71
N GLN A 368 35.67 1.43 28.64
CA GLN A 368 35.26 2.84 28.69
C GLN A 368 34.64 3.32 27.35
N ALA A 369 33.82 2.46 26.73
CA ALA A 369 33.12 2.78 25.50
C ALA A 369 31.74 3.40 25.78
N ASP A 370 31.28 4.23 24.85
CA ASP A 370 29.87 4.61 24.75
C ASP A 370 29.15 3.57 23.90
N ALA A 371 28.05 3.00 24.40
CA ALA A 371 27.33 1.93 23.73
C ALA A 371 25.82 2.07 23.88
N SER A 372 25.09 1.78 22.81
CA SER A 372 23.62 1.87 22.79
C SER A 372 22.99 0.70 22.01
N VAL A 373 21.82 0.25 22.47
CA VAL A 373 20.98 -0.70 21.72
C VAL A 373 20.06 0.11 20.83
N LEU A 374 20.32 0.12 19.52
CA LEU A 374 19.70 0.99 18.54
C LEU A 374 18.24 0.66 18.27
N ALA A 375 17.92 -0.63 18.15
CA ALA A 375 16.62 -1.15 17.72
C ALA A 375 16.18 -2.28 18.66
N ARG A 376 14.93 -2.19 19.13
CA ARG A 376 14.30 -3.19 20.00
C ARG A 376 12.97 -3.65 19.44
N THR A 377 12.71 -4.96 19.50
CA THR A 377 11.43 -5.56 19.16
C THR A 377 10.34 -5.21 20.17
N SER A 378 9.10 -5.66 19.91
CA SER A 378 7.97 -5.49 20.81
C SER A 378 8.11 -6.34 22.09
N ASP A 379 7.34 -6.02 23.13
CA ASP A 379 7.24 -6.86 24.34
C ASP A 379 6.62 -8.24 24.06
N ALA A 380 5.97 -8.43 22.89
CA ALA A 380 5.36 -9.68 22.44
C ALA A 380 6.31 -10.55 21.58
N SER A 381 7.60 -10.24 21.62
CA SER A 381 8.65 -10.98 20.91
C SER A 381 9.47 -11.85 21.86
N TRP A 382 10.24 -12.78 21.31
CA TRP A 382 11.28 -13.51 22.03
C TRP A 382 12.36 -14.01 21.06
N GLY A 383 13.55 -14.29 21.59
CA GLY A 383 14.58 -15.05 20.89
C GLY A 383 14.36 -16.54 21.14
N GLU A 384 13.98 -17.26 20.08
CA GLU A 384 13.79 -18.70 20.02
C GLU A 384 15.15 -19.41 19.87
N ILE A 385 15.49 -20.25 20.84
CA ILE A 385 16.74 -21.00 20.84
C ILE A 385 16.62 -22.35 20.12
N ASP A 386 15.41 -22.88 19.90
CA ASP A 386 15.19 -24.10 19.13
C ASP A 386 15.27 -23.82 17.62
N LEU A 387 16.51 -23.79 17.15
CA LEU A 387 16.83 -23.61 15.73
C LEU A 387 16.41 -24.81 14.86
N SER A 388 15.92 -25.92 15.42
CA SER A 388 15.43 -27.06 14.64
C SER A 388 14.21 -26.71 13.79
N VAL A 389 13.42 -25.72 14.22
CA VAL A 389 12.28 -25.17 13.47
C VAL A 389 12.72 -24.59 12.12
N LEU A 390 13.94 -24.05 12.03
CA LEU A 390 14.50 -23.51 10.79
C LEU A 390 15.20 -24.57 9.91
N ARG A 391 15.50 -25.76 10.45
CA ARG A 391 16.27 -26.82 9.78
C ARG A 391 15.42 -27.98 9.26
N ASP A 392 14.28 -28.27 9.89
CA ASP A 392 13.36 -29.35 9.51
C ASP A 392 12.11 -28.79 8.81
N ALA A 393 12.09 -28.75 7.47
CA ALA A 393 10.96 -28.24 6.67
C ALA A 393 9.72 -29.16 6.61
N GLY A 394 9.58 -30.13 7.53
CA GLY A 394 8.70 -31.30 7.37
C GLY A 394 7.51 -31.42 8.33
N GLY A 395 7.16 -30.41 9.13
CA GLY A 395 6.01 -30.53 10.03
C GLY A 395 5.39 -29.20 10.47
N GLU A 396 4.07 -29.19 10.66
CA GLU A 396 3.32 -28.13 11.35
C GLU A 396 3.79 -28.04 12.81
N ARG A 397 4.89 -27.32 13.07
CA ARG A 397 5.32 -27.00 14.45
C ARG A 397 4.79 -25.62 14.81
N THR A 398 4.00 -25.56 15.87
CA THR A 398 3.62 -24.30 16.52
C THR A 398 4.78 -23.84 17.39
N VAL A 399 5.31 -22.64 17.15
CA VAL A 399 6.35 -22.05 18.01
C VAL A 399 5.68 -21.37 19.19
N SER A 400 6.20 -21.59 20.40
CA SER A 400 5.72 -20.97 21.64
C SER A 400 6.90 -20.65 22.54
N LEU A 401 6.78 -19.58 23.32
CA LEU A 401 7.79 -19.21 24.31
C LEU A 401 8.00 -20.33 25.34
N ASP A 402 9.17 -20.94 25.32
CA ASP A 402 9.59 -22.07 26.15
C ASP A 402 10.54 -21.65 27.29
N ASP A 403 10.71 -22.54 28.29
CA ASP A 403 11.65 -22.35 29.41
C ASP A 403 13.11 -22.40 28.90
N GLY A 404 13.69 -21.24 28.60
CA GLY A 404 15.06 -21.11 28.09
C GLY A 404 15.21 -20.00 27.05
N ASP A 405 14.10 -19.63 26.42
CA ASP A 405 14.03 -18.55 25.44
C ASP A 405 14.34 -17.18 26.07
N ARG A 406 14.76 -16.25 25.21
CA ARG A 406 15.04 -14.87 25.60
C ARG A 406 13.76 -14.04 25.46
N PRO A 407 13.04 -13.71 26.56
CA PRO A 407 11.81 -12.94 26.45
C PRO A 407 12.11 -11.52 25.94
N GLY A 408 11.18 -10.98 25.15
CA GLY A 408 11.25 -9.62 24.65
C GLY A 408 11.07 -8.55 25.73
N PRO A 409 11.39 -7.29 25.42
CA PRO A 409 11.85 -6.80 24.12
C PRO A 409 13.33 -7.13 23.86
N VAL A 410 13.61 -7.70 22.69
CA VAL A 410 14.92 -8.19 22.26
C VAL A 410 15.62 -7.10 21.43
N GLY A 411 16.93 -6.90 21.63
CA GLY A 411 17.71 -6.00 20.81
C GLY A 411 18.07 -6.66 19.47
N LEU A 412 18.01 -5.90 18.37
CA LEU A 412 18.38 -6.37 17.03
C LEU A 412 19.61 -5.66 16.44
N ALA A 413 19.97 -4.51 17.00
CA ALA A 413 21.10 -3.73 16.54
C ALA A 413 21.73 -2.96 17.70
N VAL A 414 23.07 -2.87 17.72
CA VAL A 414 23.84 -2.12 18.72
C VAL A 414 24.94 -1.29 18.06
N ALA A 415 25.31 -0.18 18.70
CA ALA A 415 26.47 0.63 18.34
C ALA A 415 27.38 0.77 19.56
N VAL A 416 28.70 0.70 19.33
CA VAL A 416 29.75 0.87 20.34
C VAL A 416 30.81 1.82 19.77
N HIS A 417 31.22 2.79 20.59
CA HIS A 417 32.28 3.75 20.30
C HIS A 417 33.28 3.77 21.44
N ASP A 418 34.52 3.40 21.15
CA ASP A 418 35.62 3.49 22.12
C ASP A 418 36.00 4.96 22.35
N THR A 419 35.71 5.48 23.55
CA THR A 419 36.01 6.87 23.90
C THR A 419 37.36 7.06 24.61
N ALA A 420 38.02 5.96 25.00
CA ALA A 420 39.26 6.01 25.78
C ALA A 420 40.51 5.62 24.96
N GLY A 421 40.35 4.82 23.91
CA GLY A 421 41.41 4.45 22.97
C GLY A 421 41.53 5.40 21.78
N GLU A 422 41.82 4.83 20.60
CA GLU A 422 42.05 5.58 19.35
C GLU A 422 40.74 5.94 18.61
N GLY A 423 39.57 5.76 19.23
CA GLY A 423 38.27 6.17 18.67
C GLY A 423 37.56 5.12 17.81
N GLY A 424 37.86 3.82 17.98
CA GLY A 424 37.28 2.77 17.14
C GLY A 424 35.76 2.66 17.28
N ARG A 425 35.08 2.31 16.18
CA ARG A 425 33.60 2.23 16.12
C ARG A 425 33.14 0.89 15.59
N LEU A 426 32.13 0.33 16.23
CA LEU A 426 31.52 -0.94 15.88
C LEU A 426 30.00 -0.79 15.86
N VAL A 427 29.37 -1.19 14.75
CA VAL A 427 27.92 -1.38 14.68
C VAL A 427 27.65 -2.84 14.34
N VAL A 428 26.77 -3.48 15.10
CA VAL A 428 26.40 -4.89 14.90
C VAL A 428 24.89 -5.01 14.73
N PHE A 429 24.46 -5.57 13.60
CA PHE A 429 23.06 -5.92 13.33
C PHE A 429 22.91 -7.43 13.34
N GLY A 430 21.82 -7.92 13.92
CA GLY A 430 21.51 -9.36 13.99
C GLY A 430 20.90 -9.93 12.71
N ASP A 431 20.96 -9.20 11.60
CA ASP A 431 20.38 -9.56 10.32
C ASP A 431 21.13 -8.86 9.19
N SER A 432 21.56 -9.60 8.16
CA SER A 432 22.13 -9.06 6.93
C SER A 432 21.09 -8.77 5.85
N ASP A 433 19.92 -9.43 5.89
CA ASP A 433 18.85 -9.30 4.91
C ASP A 433 18.22 -7.91 4.90
N ILE A 434 18.23 -7.17 6.03
CA ILE A 434 17.86 -5.75 6.11
C ILE A 434 18.55 -4.85 5.06
N ALA A 435 19.75 -5.21 4.62
CA ALA A 435 20.54 -4.44 3.65
C ALA A 435 20.44 -4.98 2.21
N THR A 436 19.75 -6.10 1.99
CA THR A 436 19.59 -6.74 0.68
C THR A 436 18.53 -6.04 -0.17
N SER A 437 18.54 -6.32 -1.48
CA SER A 437 17.62 -5.68 -2.43
C SER A 437 16.14 -5.88 -2.06
N ARG A 438 15.81 -7.01 -1.43
CA ARG A 438 14.45 -7.35 -1.00
C ARG A 438 13.91 -6.43 0.10
N TYR A 439 14.74 -6.06 1.08
CA TYR A 439 14.28 -5.30 2.26
C TYR A 439 14.81 -3.87 2.34
N PHE A 440 15.85 -3.52 1.59
CA PHE A 440 16.47 -2.19 1.64
C PHE A 440 15.46 -1.07 1.34
N GLY A 441 14.51 -1.31 0.43
CA GLY A 441 13.47 -0.36 0.03
C GLY A 441 12.27 -0.29 0.99
N LEU A 442 12.16 -1.17 1.99
CA LEU A 442 11.03 -1.18 2.91
C LEU A 442 11.19 -0.11 4.00
N GLN A 443 10.29 0.87 3.97
CA GLN A 443 10.20 1.99 4.92
C GLN A 443 11.56 2.57 5.35
N GLY A 444 12.05 2.24 6.55
CA GLY A 444 13.24 2.82 7.17
C GLY A 444 14.50 1.97 7.09
N ASN A 445 14.48 0.80 6.44
CA ASN A 445 15.62 -0.14 6.44
C ASN A 445 16.85 0.46 5.78
N GLY A 446 16.73 0.94 4.54
CA GLY A 446 17.84 1.61 3.85
C GLY A 446 18.34 2.84 4.59
N ASP A 447 17.44 3.62 5.21
CA ASP A 447 17.82 4.77 6.04
C ASP A 447 18.64 4.33 7.27
N LEU A 448 18.24 3.25 7.97
CA LEU A 448 18.93 2.73 9.14
C LEU A 448 20.36 2.27 8.79
N VAL A 449 20.49 1.49 7.71
CA VAL A 449 21.77 0.98 7.20
C VAL A 449 22.71 2.11 6.78
N LEU A 450 22.20 3.11 6.06
CA LEU A 450 22.99 4.28 5.63
C LEU A 450 23.40 5.16 6.81
N ASN A 451 22.53 5.36 7.79
CA ASN A 451 22.83 6.12 9.00
C ASN A 451 23.93 5.44 9.83
N ALA A 452 23.90 4.11 9.94
CA ALA A 452 24.94 3.32 10.60
C ALA A 452 26.30 3.51 9.92
N LEU A 453 26.36 3.37 8.60
CA LEU A 453 27.59 3.58 7.82
C LEU A 453 28.10 5.03 7.87
N SER A 454 27.20 6.00 7.85
CA SER A 454 27.57 7.42 7.94
C SER A 454 28.15 7.74 9.33
N TRP A 455 27.54 7.20 10.39
CA TRP A 455 28.06 7.34 11.75
C TRP A 455 29.42 6.64 11.94
N LEU A 456 29.61 5.46 11.35
CA LEU A 456 30.90 4.75 11.39
C LEU A 456 32.03 5.56 10.75
N VAL A 457 31.75 6.29 9.67
CA VAL A 457 32.74 7.10 8.93
C VAL A 457 32.86 8.53 9.47
N GLU A 458 32.31 8.82 10.67
CA GLU A 458 32.30 10.16 11.27
C GLU A 458 31.55 11.24 10.47
N ASP A 459 30.58 10.83 9.66
CA ASP A 459 29.76 11.73 8.86
C ASP A 459 28.31 11.79 9.37
N GLU A 460 28.15 12.30 10.60
CA GLU A 460 26.82 12.50 11.19
C GLU A 460 25.94 13.50 10.41
N SER A 461 26.53 14.27 9.47
CA SER A 461 25.82 15.18 8.60
C SER A 461 25.08 14.50 7.45
N LEU A 462 25.36 13.23 7.17
CA LEU A 462 24.73 12.43 6.10
C LEU A 462 23.57 11.53 6.56
N ILE A 463 23.18 11.60 7.84
CA ILE A 463 22.02 10.88 8.39
C ILE A 463 20.74 11.37 7.67
N SER A 464 20.06 10.46 6.97
CA SER A 464 19.52 10.62 5.62
C SER A 464 18.72 11.91 5.26
N ILE A 465 18.93 12.39 4.02
CA ILE A 465 18.07 13.36 3.34
C ILE A 465 16.91 12.60 2.70
N ARG A 466 15.74 12.56 3.35
CA ARG A 466 14.49 12.22 2.65
C ARG A 466 13.99 13.44 1.86
N PRO A 467 13.64 13.29 0.57
CA PRO A 467 12.80 14.27 -0.09
C PRO A 467 11.50 14.43 0.73
N ARG A 468 11.09 15.68 1.02
CA ARG A 468 9.76 15.94 1.55
C ARG A 468 8.75 15.68 0.45
N GLU A 469 8.25 14.46 0.37
CA GLU A 469 7.13 14.11 -0.51
C GLU A 469 5.82 14.59 0.11
N ALA A 470 4.82 14.90 -0.73
CA ALA A 470 3.49 15.22 -0.24
C ALA A 470 2.99 14.03 0.59
N GLY A 471 2.82 14.26 1.90
CA GLY A 471 2.56 13.20 2.87
C GLY A 471 1.47 12.23 2.41
N TYR A 472 1.86 10.99 2.13
CA TYR A 472 0.97 9.88 1.90
C TYR A 472 0.66 9.24 3.25
N ASN A 473 -0.38 9.73 3.92
CA ASN A 473 -0.93 9.11 5.12
C ASN A 473 -2.26 8.42 4.77
N PRO A 474 -2.25 7.20 4.23
CA PRO A 474 -3.47 6.44 4.10
C PRO A 474 -3.97 6.13 5.52
N ILE A 475 -5.11 6.73 5.88
CA ILE A 475 -5.80 6.37 7.13
C ILE A 475 -6.39 4.97 6.90
N ALA A 476 -5.69 3.94 7.37
CA ALA A 476 -6.20 2.58 7.40
C ALA A 476 -7.27 2.47 8.50
N LEU A 477 -8.54 2.57 8.10
CA LEU A 477 -9.67 2.40 9.00
C LEU A 477 -10.01 0.92 9.08
N THR A 478 -10.18 0.38 10.29
CA THR A 478 -10.77 -0.95 10.45
C THR A 478 -12.25 -0.92 10.01
N GLU A 479 -12.82 -2.07 9.60
CA GLU A 479 -14.23 -2.14 9.19
C GLU A 479 -15.16 -1.52 10.25
N GLY A 480 -14.89 -1.78 11.54
CA GLY A 480 -15.63 -1.17 12.64
C GLY A 480 -15.47 0.36 12.75
N GLN A 481 -14.29 0.92 12.46
CA GLN A 481 -14.07 2.37 12.46
C GLN A 481 -14.76 3.04 11.27
N SER A 482 -14.75 2.41 10.10
CA SER A 482 -15.46 2.90 8.90
C SER A 482 -16.98 2.97 9.15
N ASP A 483 -17.55 1.91 9.73
CA ASP A 483 -18.96 1.85 10.10
C ASP A 483 -19.31 2.97 11.10
N TRP A 484 -18.51 3.16 12.14
CA TRP A 484 -18.74 4.22 13.12
C TRP A 484 -18.69 5.62 12.51
N ILE A 485 -17.75 5.88 11.60
CA ILE A 485 -17.65 7.17 10.89
C ILE A 485 -18.90 7.38 10.02
N PHE A 486 -19.34 6.35 9.29
CA PHE A 486 -20.57 6.41 8.49
C PHE A 486 -21.80 6.72 9.37
N TRP A 487 -22.00 5.96 10.45
CA TRP A 487 -23.14 6.16 11.36
C TRP A 487 -23.12 7.54 12.01
N ILE A 488 -21.95 8.06 12.40
CA ILE A 488 -21.85 9.39 13.02
C ILE A 488 -22.13 10.50 12.00
N THR A 489 -21.52 10.43 10.80
CA THR A 489 -21.54 11.53 9.84
C THR A 489 -22.80 11.56 8.97
N VAL A 490 -23.32 10.39 8.57
CA VAL A 490 -24.47 10.29 7.66
C VAL A 490 -25.79 10.25 8.42
N ILE A 491 -25.80 9.66 9.62
CA ILE A 491 -27.05 9.37 10.34
C ILE A 491 -27.16 10.19 11.62
N LEU A 492 -26.19 10.09 12.53
CA LEU A 492 -26.26 10.73 13.84
C LEU A 492 -26.22 12.26 13.71
N PHE A 493 -25.31 12.83 12.91
CA PHE A 493 -25.16 14.28 12.80
C PHE A 493 -26.37 14.94 12.10
N PRO A 494 -26.81 14.50 10.90
CA PRO A 494 -28.02 15.03 10.26
C PRO A 494 -29.28 14.73 11.09
N GLY A 495 -29.35 13.54 11.70
CA GLY A 495 -30.44 13.16 12.60
C GLY A 495 -30.49 14.04 13.85
N ALA A 496 -29.35 14.33 14.47
CA ALA A 496 -29.27 15.22 15.63
C ALA A 496 -29.67 16.64 15.25
N VAL A 497 -29.24 17.16 14.09
CA VAL A 497 -29.66 18.48 13.58
C VAL A 497 -31.17 18.50 13.29
N ALA A 498 -31.72 17.45 12.68
CA ALA A 498 -33.16 17.34 12.40
C ALA A 498 -33.99 17.25 13.68
N VAL A 499 -33.54 16.46 14.67
CA VAL A 499 -34.18 16.33 15.98
C VAL A 499 -34.07 17.64 16.76
N LEU A 500 -32.91 18.31 16.76
CA LEU A 500 -32.77 19.63 17.39
C LEU A 500 -33.68 20.65 16.71
N GLY A 501 -33.73 20.68 15.37
CA GLY A 501 -34.64 21.51 14.60
C GLY A 501 -36.10 21.25 14.96
N PHE A 502 -36.48 19.98 15.05
CA PHE A 502 -37.83 19.56 15.45
C PHE A 502 -38.16 19.93 16.90
N VAL A 503 -37.23 19.77 17.84
CA VAL A 503 -37.41 20.11 19.28
C VAL A 503 -37.48 21.62 19.48
N VAL A 504 -36.65 22.39 18.79
CA VAL A 504 -36.65 23.86 18.81
C VAL A 504 -37.94 24.42 18.22
N VAL A 505 -38.46 23.81 17.15
CA VAL A 505 -39.71 24.22 16.51
C VAL A 505 -40.94 23.78 17.33
N SER A 506 -40.93 22.59 17.93
CA SER A 506 -42.07 22.07 18.71
C SER A 506 -42.27 22.74 20.07
N ARG A 507 -41.22 23.32 20.67
CA ARG A 507 -41.33 24.02 21.97
C ARG A 507 -41.93 25.42 21.92
N LYS A 508 -42.18 26.03 20.74
CA LYS A 508 -42.67 27.43 20.62
C LYS A 508 -44.09 27.66 20.07
N GLY A 509 -44.89 26.61 19.85
CA GLY A 509 -46.37 26.73 19.86
C GLY A 509 -47.13 26.56 18.54
N ARG A 510 -48.16 25.70 18.62
CA ARG A 510 -49.32 25.43 17.74
C ARG A 510 -49.10 25.62 16.23
N TRP A 511 -48.68 24.54 15.59
CA TRP A 511 -48.70 24.38 14.14
C TRP A 511 -50.06 24.81 13.58
N SER A 512 -50.08 25.70 12.58
CA SER A 512 -51.29 25.84 11.77
C SER A 512 -51.43 24.58 10.93
N LEU A 513 -52.66 24.08 10.74
CA LEU A 513 -52.91 22.87 9.95
C LEU A 513 -52.27 22.95 8.54
N ARG A 514 -52.12 24.18 8.00
CA ARG A 514 -51.46 24.44 6.71
C ARG A 514 -49.95 24.18 6.72
N ASP A 515 -49.26 24.47 7.82
CA ASP A 515 -47.82 24.25 7.94
C ASP A 515 -47.49 22.77 8.15
N LEU A 516 -48.33 22.06 8.92
CA LEU A 516 -48.27 20.59 9.05
C LEU A 516 -48.57 19.91 7.71
N VAL A 517 -49.58 20.39 6.98
CA VAL A 517 -49.92 19.85 5.66
C VAL A 517 -48.81 20.14 4.66
N ALA A 518 -48.19 21.31 4.64
CA ALA A 518 -47.09 21.61 3.70
C ALA A 518 -45.83 20.77 3.98
N ALA A 519 -45.43 20.62 5.25
CA ALA A 519 -44.32 19.75 5.63
C ALA A 519 -44.64 18.27 5.37
N GLY A 520 -45.86 17.84 5.70
CA GLY A 520 -46.37 16.50 5.42
C GLY A 520 -46.46 16.21 3.92
N LEU A 521 -46.85 17.19 3.09
CA LEU A 521 -46.89 17.06 1.63
C LEU A 521 -45.48 16.96 1.06
N GLY A 522 -44.52 17.72 1.58
CA GLY A 522 -43.12 17.64 1.18
C GLY A 522 -42.49 16.28 1.51
N VAL A 523 -42.76 15.75 2.70
CA VAL A 523 -42.36 14.40 3.10
C VAL A 523 -43.07 13.35 2.25
N ALA A 524 -44.37 13.49 2.01
CA ALA A 524 -45.13 12.56 1.17
C ALA A 524 -44.71 12.60 -0.31
N LEU A 525 -44.34 13.76 -0.85
CA LEU A 525 -43.78 13.89 -2.21
C LEU A 525 -42.39 13.27 -2.28
N SER A 526 -41.55 13.47 -1.26
CA SER A 526 -40.21 12.89 -1.22
C SER A 526 -40.27 11.36 -1.09
N LEU A 527 -41.13 10.85 -0.20
CA LEU A 527 -41.44 9.43 -0.07
C LEU A 527 -42.14 8.88 -1.31
N GLY A 528 -42.95 9.69 -2.00
CA GLY A 528 -43.61 9.36 -3.25
C GLY A 528 -42.62 9.25 -4.41
N VAL A 529 -41.64 10.15 -4.50
CA VAL A 529 -40.53 10.08 -5.46
C VAL A 529 -39.63 8.89 -5.15
N LEU A 530 -39.28 8.65 -3.89
CA LEU A 530 -38.54 7.45 -3.47
C LEU A 530 -39.30 6.16 -3.79
N SER A 531 -40.60 6.11 -3.48
CA SER A 531 -41.46 4.98 -3.83
C SER A 531 -41.60 4.80 -5.33
N LEU A 532 -41.67 5.89 -6.10
CA LEU A 532 -41.76 5.85 -7.56
C LEU A 532 -40.44 5.41 -8.19
N LEU A 533 -39.30 5.88 -7.67
CA LEU A 533 -37.98 5.44 -8.10
C LEU A 533 -37.76 3.96 -7.77
N ASN A 534 -38.16 3.51 -6.59
CA ASN A 534 -38.14 2.09 -6.23
C ASN A 534 -39.10 1.28 -7.11
N PHE A 535 -40.31 1.78 -7.38
CA PHE A 535 -41.27 1.12 -8.27
C PHE A 535 -40.77 1.05 -9.72
N ILE A 536 -40.13 2.10 -10.23
CA ILE A 536 -39.52 2.12 -11.56
C ILE A 536 -38.31 1.18 -11.60
N GLY A 537 -37.47 1.18 -10.57
CA GLY A 537 -36.34 0.26 -10.43
C GLY A 537 -36.79 -1.20 -10.42
N ASP A 538 -37.83 -1.52 -9.64
CA ASP A 538 -38.42 -2.86 -9.53
C ASP A 538 -39.15 -3.29 -10.82
N ARG A 539 -39.80 -2.35 -11.52
CA ARG A 539 -40.59 -2.65 -12.74
C ARG A 539 -39.73 -2.74 -14.00
N TYR A 540 -38.71 -1.90 -14.14
CA TYR A 540 -37.94 -1.74 -15.38
C TYR A 540 -36.50 -2.27 -15.28
N HIS A 541 -36.06 -2.80 -14.13
CA HIS A 541 -34.75 -3.46 -13.95
C HIS A 541 -33.56 -2.64 -14.48
N LEU A 542 -33.68 -1.31 -14.50
CA LEU A 542 -32.64 -0.42 -15.02
C LEU A 542 -31.53 -0.33 -13.96
N ARG A 543 -30.51 -1.18 -14.07
CA ARG A 543 -29.28 -1.10 -13.27
C ARG A 543 -28.22 -0.37 -14.08
N VAL A 544 -27.71 0.72 -13.51
CA VAL A 544 -26.60 1.47 -14.07
C VAL A 544 -25.42 1.23 -13.16
N ASP A 545 -24.39 0.57 -13.66
CA ASP A 545 -23.12 0.43 -12.96
C ASP A 545 -22.40 1.78 -12.99
N LEU A 546 -22.30 2.40 -11.82
CA LEU A 546 -21.63 3.70 -11.62
C LEU A 546 -20.18 3.55 -11.17
N THR A 547 -19.66 2.32 -11.10
CA THR A 547 -18.25 2.08 -10.77
C THR A 547 -17.37 2.44 -11.95
N GLU A 548 -16.19 3.02 -11.68
CA GLU A 548 -15.23 3.45 -12.71
C GLU A 548 -14.77 2.29 -13.58
N ASP A 549 -14.52 1.13 -12.96
CA ASP A 549 -14.04 -0.09 -13.62
C ASP A 549 -15.17 -1.03 -14.11
N GLN A 550 -16.43 -0.58 -14.03
CA GLN A 550 -17.61 -1.39 -14.36
C GLN A 550 -17.60 -2.77 -13.68
N LEU A 551 -17.35 -2.79 -12.36
CA LEU A 551 -17.14 -4.00 -11.56
C LEU A 551 -18.34 -4.97 -11.55
N TYR A 552 -19.54 -4.49 -11.90
CA TYR A 552 -20.79 -5.24 -11.91
C TYR A 552 -21.36 -5.40 -13.32
N THR A 553 -20.57 -5.08 -14.36
CA THR A 553 -20.97 -5.20 -15.76
C THR A 553 -20.22 -6.34 -16.43
N LEU A 554 -20.92 -7.38 -16.89
CA LEU A 554 -20.29 -8.51 -17.56
C LEU A 554 -19.57 -8.10 -18.86
N ALA A 555 -18.45 -8.77 -19.15
CA ALA A 555 -17.62 -8.61 -20.34
C ALA A 555 -18.40 -8.92 -21.63
N SER A 556 -17.95 -8.35 -22.75
CA SER A 556 -18.59 -8.54 -24.05
C SER A 556 -18.58 -10.01 -24.49
N GLU A 557 -17.49 -10.71 -24.19
CA GLU A 557 -17.23 -12.09 -24.53
C GLU A 557 -18.16 -13.02 -23.75
N THR A 558 -18.36 -12.75 -22.45
CA THR A 558 -19.32 -13.47 -21.59
C THR A 558 -20.75 -13.36 -22.11
N ARG A 559 -21.16 -12.17 -22.58
CA ARG A 559 -22.50 -12.00 -23.17
C ARG A 559 -22.68 -12.83 -24.43
N GLN A 560 -21.68 -12.87 -25.32
CA GLN A 560 -21.75 -13.68 -26.54
C GLN A 560 -21.90 -15.16 -26.23
N VAL A 561 -21.19 -15.68 -25.21
CA VAL A 561 -21.30 -17.09 -24.78
C VAL A 561 -22.70 -17.39 -24.23
N LEU A 562 -23.29 -16.48 -23.46
CA LEU A 562 -24.64 -16.66 -22.93
C LEU A 562 -25.73 -16.52 -24.00
N GLU A 563 -25.58 -15.59 -24.94
CA GLU A 563 -26.46 -15.45 -26.11
C GLU A 563 -26.39 -16.72 -26.98
N GLN A 564 -25.19 -17.27 -27.21
CA GLN A 564 -25.02 -18.54 -27.91
C GLN A 564 -25.72 -19.70 -27.19
N ALA A 565 -25.57 -19.80 -25.86
CA ALA A 565 -26.27 -20.83 -25.07
C ALA A 565 -27.80 -20.72 -25.20
N GLU A 566 -28.33 -19.49 -25.22
CA GLU A 566 -29.75 -19.23 -25.39
C GLU A 566 -30.24 -19.57 -26.81
N ASP A 567 -29.51 -19.15 -27.83
CA ASP A 567 -29.80 -19.46 -29.25
C ASP A 567 -29.78 -20.98 -29.51
N ASP A 568 -28.86 -21.71 -28.87
CA ASP A 568 -28.75 -23.17 -28.95
C ASP A 568 -29.79 -23.89 -28.06
N GLY A 569 -30.62 -23.17 -27.30
CA GLY A 569 -31.64 -23.73 -26.40
C GLY A 569 -31.07 -24.52 -25.23
N ARG A 570 -29.83 -24.23 -24.82
CA ARG A 570 -29.10 -24.90 -23.74
C ARG A 570 -29.42 -24.24 -22.40
N LEU A 571 -29.73 -25.03 -21.37
CA LEU A 571 -29.93 -24.56 -19.99
C LEU A 571 -28.62 -24.69 -19.21
N VAL A 572 -28.17 -23.62 -18.56
CA VAL A 572 -26.95 -23.58 -17.74
C VAL A 572 -27.36 -23.53 -16.27
N HIS A 573 -26.98 -24.53 -15.48
CA HIS A 573 -27.26 -24.62 -14.05
C HIS A 573 -25.96 -24.62 -13.23
N VAL A 574 -25.74 -23.59 -12.41
CA VAL A 574 -24.50 -23.42 -11.62
C VAL A 574 -24.74 -23.68 -10.14
N LYS A 575 -24.14 -24.74 -9.61
CA LYS A 575 -24.16 -25.08 -8.17
C LYS A 575 -22.85 -24.68 -7.51
N THR A 576 -22.90 -23.78 -6.54
CA THR A 576 -21.70 -23.28 -5.87
C THR A 576 -21.66 -23.71 -4.41
N PHE A 577 -20.59 -24.42 -4.02
CA PHE A 577 -20.44 -25.00 -2.68
C PHE A 577 -19.69 -24.04 -1.73
N MET A 578 -20.42 -23.12 -1.12
CA MET A 578 -19.92 -22.10 -0.19
C MET A 578 -20.97 -21.70 0.85
N SER A 579 -20.54 -21.09 1.96
CA SER A 579 -21.49 -20.55 2.95
C SER A 579 -22.05 -19.19 2.50
N ASP A 580 -23.23 -18.80 3.01
CA ASP A 580 -23.87 -17.52 2.69
C ASP A 580 -23.01 -16.30 3.07
N ALA A 581 -22.08 -16.45 4.03
CA ALA A 581 -21.19 -15.40 4.50
C ALA A 581 -19.90 -15.27 3.67
N GLU A 582 -19.57 -16.26 2.83
CA GLU A 582 -18.36 -16.32 2.03
C GLU A 582 -18.65 -15.92 0.56
N GLY A 583 -17.70 -15.23 -0.08
CA GLY A 583 -17.72 -15.05 -1.54
C GLY A 583 -18.81 -14.13 -2.09
N GLY A 584 -19.32 -13.15 -1.30
CA GLY A 584 -20.42 -12.26 -1.72
C GLY A 584 -20.26 -11.64 -3.11
N ARG A 585 -19.01 -11.32 -3.50
CA ARG A 585 -18.70 -10.81 -4.84
C ARG A 585 -18.96 -11.82 -5.97
N PHE A 586 -18.57 -13.07 -5.78
CA PHE A 586 -18.82 -14.13 -6.77
C PHE A 586 -20.32 -14.47 -6.84
N GLN A 587 -21.02 -14.42 -5.70
CA GLN A 587 -22.48 -14.56 -5.69
C GLN A 587 -23.16 -13.46 -6.49
N ASP A 588 -22.70 -12.20 -6.35
CA ASP A 588 -23.23 -11.08 -7.14
C ASP A 588 -22.92 -11.23 -8.63
N LEU A 589 -21.71 -11.69 -8.98
CA LEU A 589 -21.35 -12.03 -10.36
C LEU A 589 -22.29 -13.08 -10.96
N VAL A 590 -22.52 -14.20 -10.27
CA VAL A 590 -23.41 -15.28 -10.75
C VAL A 590 -24.86 -14.82 -10.89
N LYS A 591 -25.34 -13.92 -10.02
CA LYS A 591 -26.67 -13.30 -10.19
C LYS A 591 -26.77 -12.48 -11.47
N GLU A 592 -25.71 -11.75 -11.85
CA GLU A 592 -25.69 -10.96 -13.08
C GLU A 592 -25.79 -11.85 -14.34
N TYR A 593 -25.24 -13.07 -14.33
CA TYR A 593 -25.45 -14.05 -15.41
C TYR A 593 -26.94 -14.42 -15.54
N GLY A 594 -27.61 -14.69 -14.41
CA GLY A 594 -29.03 -15.03 -14.36
C GLY A 594 -30.00 -13.90 -14.73
N TYR A 595 -29.54 -12.64 -14.69
CA TYR A 595 -30.34 -11.51 -15.16
C TYR A 595 -30.28 -11.31 -16.68
N LEU A 596 -29.19 -11.74 -17.34
CA LEU A 596 -29.05 -11.60 -18.78
C LEU A 596 -29.90 -12.60 -19.56
N THR A 597 -29.94 -13.86 -19.12
CA THR A 597 -30.69 -14.91 -19.81
C THR A 597 -31.54 -15.73 -18.83
N PRO A 598 -32.80 -16.03 -19.18
CA PRO A 598 -33.65 -16.91 -18.37
C PRO A 598 -33.19 -18.38 -18.37
N ASN A 599 -32.28 -18.76 -19.27
CA ASN A 599 -31.73 -20.11 -19.36
C ASN A 599 -30.54 -20.34 -18.40
N PHE A 600 -30.25 -19.38 -17.52
CA PHE A 600 -29.20 -19.49 -16.51
C PHE A 600 -29.81 -19.58 -15.11
N GLU A 601 -29.62 -20.72 -14.45
CA GLU A 601 -30.05 -20.97 -13.08
C GLU A 601 -28.83 -21.12 -12.17
N HIS A 602 -28.94 -20.65 -10.92
CA HIS A 602 -27.87 -20.79 -9.94
C HIS A 602 -28.40 -21.17 -8.56
N GLU A 603 -27.60 -21.95 -7.84
CA GLU A 603 -27.87 -22.42 -6.48
C GLU A 603 -26.60 -22.34 -5.63
N ILE A 604 -26.74 -21.82 -4.41
CA ILE A 604 -25.68 -21.83 -3.40
C ILE A 604 -25.97 -22.95 -2.42
N VAL A 605 -25.03 -23.89 -2.30
CA VAL A 605 -25.13 -25.08 -1.45
C VAL A 605 -24.15 -24.96 -0.30
N ASP A 606 -24.66 -24.74 0.91
CA ASP A 606 -23.84 -24.67 2.12
C ASP A 606 -23.22 -26.06 2.40
N PRO A 607 -21.89 -26.23 2.31
CA PRO A 607 -21.25 -27.53 2.46
C PRO A 607 -21.43 -28.14 3.86
N GLN A 608 -21.68 -27.31 4.87
CA GLN A 608 -21.88 -27.76 6.26
C GLN A 608 -23.31 -28.27 6.48
N LYS A 609 -24.30 -27.67 5.79
CA LYS A 609 -25.70 -28.08 5.91
C LYS A 609 -26.01 -29.27 5.00
N GLU A 610 -25.42 -29.33 3.82
CA GLU A 610 -25.77 -30.28 2.75
C GLU A 610 -24.63 -31.28 2.45
N ALA A 611 -24.12 -31.94 3.49
CA ALA A 611 -22.99 -32.89 3.38
C ALA A 611 -23.23 -34.07 2.41
N LEU A 612 -24.49 -34.40 2.10
CA LEU A 612 -24.83 -35.44 1.11
C LEU A 612 -24.47 -35.00 -0.31
N GLN A 613 -24.74 -33.75 -0.66
CA GLN A 613 -24.44 -33.21 -2.00
C GLN A 613 -22.93 -33.04 -2.19
N VAL A 614 -22.21 -32.64 -1.15
CA VAL A 614 -20.73 -32.56 -1.14
C VAL A 614 -20.11 -33.92 -1.51
N ARG A 615 -20.64 -35.01 -0.96
CA ARG A 615 -20.18 -36.38 -1.29
C ARG A 615 -20.58 -36.82 -2.68
N GLN A 616 -21.81 -36.51 -3.11
CA GLN A 616 -22.32 -36.89 -4.43
C GLN A 616 -21.51 -36.23 -5.56
N TYR A 617 -21.18 -34.96 -5.40
CA TYR A 617 -20.41 -34.18 -6.38
C TYR A 617 -18.89 -34.27 -6.16
N GLY A 618 -18.41 -35.02 -5.16
CA GLY A 618 -16.99 -35.22 -4.91
C GLY A 618 -16.22 -33.91 -4.65
N ILE A 619 -16.81 -33.00 -3.89
CA ILE A 619 -16.25 -31.67 -3.59
C ILE A 619 -15.19 -31.81 -2.50
N ARG A 620 -13.93 -31.49 -2.82
CA ARG A 620 -12.77 -31.54 -1.89
C ARG A 620 -12.34 -30.15 -1.41
N GLU A 621 -12.61 -29.12 -2.20
CA GLU A 621 -12.19 -27.74 -1.96
C GLU A 621 -13.40 -26.83 -1.74
N ARG A 622 -13.30 -25.93 -0.76
CA ARG A 622 -14.36 -24.94 -0.48
C ARG A 622 -14.43 -23.90 -1.60
N GLY A 623 -15.64 -23.49 -1.96
CA GLY A 623 -15.83 -22.48 -3.01
C GLY A 623 -15.86 -23.03 -4.43
N THR A 624 -15.81 -24.36 -4.60
CA THR A 624 -15.96 -25.03 -5.89
C THR A 624 -17.35 -24.79 -6.48
N SER A 625 -17.43 -24.48 -7.78
CA SER A 625 -18.67 -24.43 -8.54
C SER A 625 -18.74 -25.58 -9.56
N ILE A 626 -19.93 -26.17 -9.69
CA ILE A 626 -20.29 -27.16 -10.70
C ILE A 626 -21.24 -26.50 -11.69
N ILE A 627 -20.89 -26.52 -12.97
CA ILE A 627 -21.68 -25.97 -14.07
C ILE A 627 -22.26 -27.15 -14.84
N GLU A 628 -23.59 -27.27 -14.87
CA GLU A 628 -24.30 -28.30 -15.61
C GLU A 628 -24.99 -27.63 -16.82
N VAL A 629 -24.54 -27.93 -18.04
CA VAL A 629 -25.20 -27.47 -19.27
C VAL A 629 -26.04 -28.59 -19.84
N THR A 630 -27.35 -28.35 -19.96
CA THR A 630 -28.33 -29.32 -20.43
C THR A 630 -28.85 -28.93 -21.81
N GLY A 631 -28.73 -29.85 -22.79
CA GLY A 631 -29.33 -29.72 -24.12
C GLY A 631 -29.36 -31.05 -24.85
N ASP A 632 -30.34 -31.23 -25.74
CA ASP A 632 -30.56 -32.47 -26.51
C ASP A 632 -30.70 -33.76 -25.67
N GLY A 633 -31.12 -33.61 -24.40
CA GLY A 633 -31.24 -34.74 -23.46
C GLY A 633 -29.90 -35.24 -22.89
N LYS A 634 -28.79 -34.56 -23.15
CA LYS A 634 -27.48 -34.77 -22.51
C LYS A 634 -27.21 -33.65 -21.48
N VAL A 635 -26.52 -34.00 -20.40
CA VAL A 635 -26.03 -33.06 -19.38
C VAL A 635 -24.52 -33.13 -19.39
N VAL A 636 -23.86 -32.01 -19.66
CA VAL A 636 -22.40 -31.86 -19.60
C VAL A 636 -22.07 -31.09 -18.33
N SER A 637 -21.21 -31.64 -17.47
CA SER A 637 -20.84 -31.03 -16.19
C SER A 637 -19.38 -30.60 -16.17
N GLU A 638 -19.13 -29.34 -15.86
CA GLU A 638 -17.81 -28.76 -15.68
C GLU A 638 -17.59 -28.34 -14.23
N ARG A 639 -16.35 -28.36 -13.77
CA ARG A 639 -15.96 -27.93 -12.41
C ARG A 639 -14.99 -26.77 -12.48
N ILE A 640 -15.22 -25.74 -11.65
CA ILE A 640 -14.26 -24.66 -11.44
C ILE A 640 -13.98 -24.46 -9.95
N ALA A 641 -12.71 -24.27 -9.62
CA ALA A 641 -12.28 -23.85 -8.28
C ALA A 641 -12.10 -22.32 -8.19
N GLN A 642 -11.76 -21.68 -9.30
CA GLN A 642 -11.51 -20.24 -9.37
C GLN A 642 -12.83 -19.46 -9.49
N GLN A 643 -13.04 -18.51 -8.58
CA GLN A 643 -14.25 -17.69 -8.50
C GLN A 643 -14.11 -16.40 -9.33
N SER A 644 -13.94 -16.55 -10.65
CA SER A 644 -13.82 -15.42 -11.58
C SER A 644 -14.80 -15.53 -12.75
N GLU A 645 -15.07 -14.39 -13.39
CA GLU A 645 -15.90 -14.32 -14.60
C GLU A 645 -15.30 -15.13 -15.75
N GLY A 646 -13.98 -15.04 -15.94
CA GLY A 646 -13.27 -15.80 -16.94
C GLY A 646 -13.36 -17.31 -16.72
N ALA A 647 -13.19 -17.77 -15.47
CA ALA A 647 -13.30 -19.19 -15.15
C ALA A 647 -14.72 -19.73 -15.42
N LEU A 648 -15.75 -18.99 -15.01
CA LEU A 648 -17.15 -19.38 -15.20
C LEU A 648 -17.56 -19.35 -16.69
N THR A 649 -17.21 -18.29 -17.42
CA THR A 649 -17.53 -18.16 -18.85
C THR A 649 -16.86 -19.26 -19.67
N ASN A 650 -15.57 -19.52 -19.41
CA ASN A 650 -14.84 -20.56 -20.12
C ASN A 650 -15.41 -21.95 -19.83
N ALA A 651 -15.85 -22.23 -18.59
CA ALA A 651 -16.52 -23.48 -18.26
C ALA A 651 -17.85 -23.66 -19.00
N ILE A 652 -18.68 -22.60 -19.07
CA ILE A 652 -19.95 -22.65 -19.82
C ILE A 652 -19.67 -22.92 -21.30
N ARG A 653 -18.72 -22.20 -21.89
CA ARG A 653 -18.35 -22.39 -23.30
C ARG A 653 -17.80 -23.79 -23.57
N ARG A 654 -16.95 -24.34 -22.69
CA ARG A 654 -16.46 -25.73 -22.82
C ARG A 654 -17.62 -26.72 -22.82
N ALA A 655 -18.58 -26.53 -21.92
CA ALA A 655 -19.77 -27.38 -21.86
C ALA A 655 -20.73 -27.22 -23.05
N LEU A 656 -20.68 -26.08 -23.77
CA LEU A 656 -21.44 -25.87 -25.02
C LEU A 656 -20.78 -26.51 -26.25
N VAL A 657 -19.45 -26.51 -26.31
CA VAL A 657 -18.67 -26.95 -27.49
C VAL A 657 -18.25 -28.43 -27.42
N ALA A 658 -18.44 -29.10 -26.28
CA ALA A 658 -18.00 -30.47 -26.06
C ALA A 658 -18.60 -31.49 -27.07
N ASP A 659 -17.91 -31.69 -28.19
CA ASP A 659 -17.91 -32.95 -28.94
C ASP A 659 -17.01 -33.94 -28.18
N GLU A 660 -17.43 -35.21 -28.08
CA GLU A 660 -16.74 -36.26 -27.33
C GLU A 660 -15.36 -36.57 -27.96
N ARG A 661 -14.30 -35.86 -27.58
CA ARG A 661 -12.91 -36.14 -27.99
C ARG A 661 -12.49 -37.54 -27.54
N VAL A 662 -11.99 -38.35 -28.49
CA VAL A 662 -11.52 -39.73 -28.23
C VAL A 662 -10.02 -39.72 -28.02
N VAL A 663 -9.58 -40.15 -26.83
CA VAL A 663 -8.17 -40.35 -26.48
C VAL A 663 -7.87 -41.84 -26.54
N ALA A 664 -6.96 -42.23 -27.42
CA ALA A 664 -6.57 -43.61 -27.60
C ALA A 664 -5.20 -43.89 -26.99
N PHE A 665 -5.08 -45.03 -26.33
CA PHE A 665 -3.81 -45.56 -25.84
C PHE A 665 -3.39 -46.75 -26.70
N SER A 666 -2.17 -46.69 -27.25
CA SER A 666 -1.59 -47.82 -27.98
C SER A 666 -1.27 -48.97 -27.04
N SER A 667 -1.26 -50.19 -27.59
CA SER A 667 -0.71 -51.35 -26.89
C SER A 667 -0.01 -52.31 -27.86
N GLY A 668 0.79 -53.21 -27.30
CA GLY A 668 1.48 -54.28 -28.04
C GLY A 668 2.99 -54.10 -28.20
N HIS A 669 3.56 -53.00 -27.69
CA HIS A 669 4.97 -52.66 -27.80
C HIS A 669 5.69 -52.54 -26.44
N GLY A 670 5.04 -52.97 -25.35
CA GLY A 670 5.57 -52.84 -23.98
C GLY A 670 5.04 -51.62 -23.23
N GLU A 671 4.03 -50.93 -23.77
CA GLU A 671 3.48 -49.73 -23.15
C GLU A 671 2.82 -49.99 -21.78
N GLY A 672 2.85 -48.96 -20.92
CA GLY A 672 2.30 -49.00 -19.56
C GLY A 672 0.80 -49.25 -19.47
N GLU A 673 0.37 -50.07 -18.50
CA GLU A 673 -1.04 -50.44 -18.33
C GLU A 673 -1.83 -49.35 -17.56
N LEU A 674 -2.80 -48.71 -18.23
CA LEU A 674 -3.71 -47.72 -17.63
C LEU A 674 -4.61 -48.25 -16.50
N THR A 675 -4.78 -49.56 -16.40
CA THR A 675 -5.54 -50.20 -15.32
C THR A 675 -4.67 -50.72 -14.19
N GLY A 676 -3.34 -50.64 -14.32
CA GLY A 676 -2.37 -51.02 -13.28
C GLY A 676 -2.47 -50.13 -12.03
N VAL A 677 -2.67 -50.76 -10.87
CA VAL A 677 -2.83 -50.11 -9.55
C VAL A 677 -1.57 -50.16 -8.68
N ASP A 678 -0.55 -50.87 -9.16
CA ASP A 678 0.80 -50.91 -8.63
C ASP A 678 1.56 -49.60 -8.90
N GLY A 679 2.76 -49.46 -8.32
CA GLY A 679 3.56 -48.22 -8.43
C GLY A 679 3.86 -47.83 -9.87
N ASP A 680 4.19 -48.83 -10.69
CA ASP A 680 4.58 -48.67 -12.10
C ASP A 680 3.35 -48.57 -13.04
N GLY A 681 2.14 -48.76 -12.53
CA GLY A 681 0.89 -48.65 -13.29
C GLY A 681 0.40 -47.21 -13.45
N PHE A 682 -0.62 -46.99 -14.30
CA PHE A 682 -1.15 -45.66 -14.63
C PHE A 682 -2.63 -45.45 -14.26
N SER A 683 -3.15 -46.20 -13.28
CA SER A 683 -4.55 -46.09 -12.85
C SER A 683 -4.96 -44.71 -12.31
N ILE A 684 -4.04 -43.97 -11.67
CA ILE A 684 -4.30 -42.62 -11.17
C ILE A 684 -4.42 -41.65 -12.35
N LEU A 685 -3.52 -41.72 -13.33
CA LEU A 685 -3.61 -40.96 -14.57
C LEU A 685 -4.93 -41.27 -15.29
N ASN A 686 -5.30 -42.54 -15.46
CA ASN A 686 -6.58 -42.95 -16.05
C ASN A 686 -7.79 -42.33 -15.31
N GLY A 687 -7.75 -42.31 -13.98
CA GLY A 687 -8.75 -41.62 -13.16
C GLY A 687 -8.82 -40.12 -13.47
N ARG A 688 -7.66 -39.45 -13.54
CA ARG A 688 -7.56 -38.01 -13.83
C ARG A 688 -8.04 -37.68 -15.24
N LEU A 689 -7.74 -38.51 -16.23
CA LEU A 689 -8.20 -38.33 -17.61
C LEU A 689 -9.72 -38.46 -17.75
N LYS A 690 -10.35 -39.36 -16.96
CA LYS A 690 -11.82 -39.46 -16.90
C LYS A 690 -12.47 -38.21 -16.29
N GLU A 691 -11.78 -37.50 -15.40
CA GLU A 691 -12.26 -36.21 -14.86
C GLU A 691 -12.29 -35.11 -15.93
N LEU A 692 -11.51 -35.23 -17.01
CA LEU A 692 -11.50 -34.28 -18.14
C LEU A 692 -12.63 -34.53 -19.16
N ASN A 693 -13.57 -35.44 -18.86
CA ASN A 693 -14.71 -35.78 -19.73
C ASN A 693 -14.30 -36.28 -21.14
N LEU A 694 -13.13 -36.91 -21.24
CA LEU A 694 -12.60 -37.50 -22.47
C LEU A 694 -13.06 -38.96 -22.62
N LYS A 695 -13.36 -39.40 -23.85
CA LYS A 695 -13.67 -40.80 -24.13
C LYS A 695 -12.35 -41.56 -24.31
N ILE A 696 -12.02 -42.42 -23.35
CA ILE A 696 -10.76 -43.19 -23.36
C ILE A 696 -10.97 -44.53 -24.05
N GLU A 697 -10.19 -44.80 -25.08
CA GLU A 697 -10.07 -46.11 -25.73
C GLU A 697 -8.69 -46.69 -25.45
N THR A 698 -8.64 -47.90 -24.91
CA THR A 698 -7.39 -48.61 -24.65
C THR A 698 -7.18 -49.70 -25.70
N ASP A 699 -5.94 -50.15 -25.84
CA ASP A 699 -5.57 -51.28 -26.69
C ASP A 699 -5.82 -51.03 -28.18
N VAL A 700 -5.53 -49.81 -28.65
CA VAL A 700 -5.70 -49.45 -30.05
C VAL A 700 -4.50 -49.96 -30.87
N GLU A 701 -4.79 -50.77 -31.90
CA GLU A 701 -3.79 -51.20 -32.87
C GLU A 701 -3.39 -50.04 -33.80
N LEU A 702 -2.09 -49.84 -33.98
CA LEU A 702 -1.50 -48.78 -34.81
C LEU A 702 -1.61 -49.11 -36.31
N THR A 703 -2.84 -49.10 -36.80
CA THR A 703 -3.22 -49.33 -38.19
C THR A 703 -4.07 -48.16 -38.71
N PRO A 704 -4.16 -47.95 -40.04
CA PRO A 704 -4.96 -46.86 -40.60
C PRO A 704 -6.44 -46.89 -40.17
N ASP A 705 -7.02 -48.08 -40.02
CA ASP A 705 -8.41 -48.26 -39.57
C ASP A 705 -8.53 -48.04 -38.06
N GLY A 706 -7.52 -48.45 -37.27
CA GLY A 706 -7.47 -48.22 -35.83
C GLY A 706 -7.37 -46.75 -35.46
N LEU A 707 -6.71 -45.94 -36.29
CA LEU A 707 -6.46 -44.50 -36.08
C LEU A 707 -7.46 -43.57 -36.82
N ALA A 708 -8.61 -44.08 -37.27
CA ALA A 708 -9.55 -43.31 -38.08
C ALA A 708 -10.44 -42.34 -37.28
N ASP A 709 -10.88 -42.75 -36.08
CA ASP A 709 -11.90 -42.04 -35.26
C ASP A 709 -11.31 -41.47 -33.94
N ILE A 710 -10.00 -41.22 -33.90
CA ILE A 710 -9.27 -40.80 -32.69
C ILE A 710 -8.82 -39.35 -32.81
N SER A 711 -8.97 -38.58 -31.73
CA SER A 711 -8.53 -37.19 -31.66
C SER A 711 -7.11 -37.04 -31.11
N LEU A 712 -6.75 -37.85 -30.11
CA LEU A 712 -5.43 -37.85 -29.47
C LEU A 712 -4.91 -39.27 -29.32
N LEU A 713 -3.74 -39.57 -29.90
CA LEU A 713 -2.99 -40.79 -29.69
C LEU A 713 -2.02 -40.61 -28.53
N THR A 714 -2.05 -41.50 -27.54
CA THR A 714 -1.15 -41.51 -26.40
C THR A 714 -0.34 -42.79 -26.38
N MET A 715 0.98 -42.67 -26.32
CA MET A 715 1.91 -43.80 -26.17
C MET A 715 2.70 -43.62 -24.88
N VAL A 716 2.62 -44.62 -24.00
CA VAL A 716 3.19 -44.58 -22.64
C VAL A 716 4.34 -45.57 -22.58
N GLY A 717 5.57 -45.13 -22.84
CA GLY A 717 6.77 -45.94 -22.72
C GLY A 717 6.83 -47.17 -23.64
N PRO A 718 6.81 -47.03 -24.98
CA PRO A 718 6.99 -48.17 -25.87
C PRO A 718 8.41 -48.76 -25.72
N GLU A 719 8.52 -50.00 -25.24
CA GLU A 719 9.81 -50.69 -25.04
C GLU A 719 10.37 -51.34 -26.32
N THR A 720 9.53 -51.59 -27.32
CA THR A 720 9.91 -52.22 -28.59
C THR A 720 9.63 -51.31 -29.78
N PRO A 721 10.54 -51.25 -30.77
CA PRO A 721 10.41 -50.34 -31.89
C PRO A 721 9.24 -50.71 -32.79
N LEU A 722 8.50 -49.69 -33.20
CA LEU A 722 7.34 -49.81 -34.09
C LEU A 722 7.72 -50.43 -35.43
N SER A 723 6.82 -51.27 -35.96
CA SER A 723 7.00 -51.79 -37.31
C SER A 723 6.91 -50.65 -38.35
N PRO A 724 7.59 -50.74 -39.51
CA PRO A 724 7.51 -49.71 -40.54
C PRO A 724 6.08 -49.38 -41.01
N ALA A 725 5.16 -50.36 -40.95
CA ALA A 725 3.75 -50.14 -41.27
C ALA A 725 3.02 -49.32 -40.20
N ALA A 726 3.39 -49.48 -38.92
CA ALA A 726 2.83 -48.72 -37.81
C ALA A 726 3.34 -47.28 -37.81
N VAL A 727 4.65 -47.06 -38.06
CA VAL A 727 5.23 -45.72 -38.22
C VAL A 727 4.54 -44.95 -39.35
N GLU A 728 4.26 -45.61 -40.47
CA GLU A 728 3.52 -45.02 -41.59
C GLU A 728 2.06 -44.71 -41.22
N ALA A 729 1.41 -45.53 -40.40
CA ALA A 729 0.05 -45.26 -39.92
C ALA A 729 0.02 -44.02 -39.00
N VAL A 730 1.00 -43.88 -38.09
CA VAL A 730 1.16 -42.71 -37.21
C VAL A 730 1.45 -41.45 -38.03
N ARG A 731 2.35 -41.53 -39.01
CA ARG A 731 2.61 -40.43 -39.96
C ARG A 731 1.35 -40.00 -40.71
N ASN A 732 0.55 -40.93 -41.22
CA ASN A 732 -0.72 -40.63 -41.89
C ASN A 732 -1.80 -40.09 -40.93
N TYR A 733 -1.72 -40.41 -39.65
CA TYR A 733 -2.59 -39.86 -38.62
C TYR A 733 -2.23 -38.40 -38.31
N LEU A 734 -0.94 -38.12 -38.05
CA LEU A 734 -0.45 -36.77 -37.78
C LEU A 734 -0.67 -35.84 -38.98
N THR A 735 -0.38 -36.30 -40.20
CA THR A 735 -0.62 -35.49 -41.43
C THR A 735 -2.09 -35.19 -41.71
N ARG A 736 -3.05 -35.79 -40.98
CA ARG A 736 -4.49 -35.48 -41.08
C ARG A 736 -4.99 -34.55 -39.96
N GLY A 737 -4.12 -34.04 -39.09
CA GLY A 737 -4.51 -33.20 -37.95
C GLY A 737 -4.65 -33.95 -36.63
N GLY A 738 -4.22 -35.21 -36.55
CA GLY A 738 -4.18 -35.96 -35.29
C GLY A 738 -3.14 -35.42 -34.32
N ASP A 739 -3.42 -35.49 -33.02
CA ASP A 739 -2.55 -35.04 -31.94
C ASP A 739 -1.82 -36.23 -31.27
N LEU A 740 -0.58 -36.03 -30.79
CA LEU A 740 0.24 -37.10 -30.18
C LEU A 740 0.79 -36.70 -28.81
N LEU A 741 0.62 -37.57 -27.83
CA LEU A 741 1.36 -37.57 -26.56
C LEU A 741 2.27 -38.79 -26.52
N LEU A 742 3.58 -38.56 -26.42
CA LEU A 742 4.59 -39.62 -26.34
C LEU A 742 5.41 -39.48 -25.05
N LEU A 743 5.41 -40.55 -24.24
CA LEU A 743 6.29 -40.70 -23.09
C LEU A 743 7.34 -41.76 -23.44
N VAL A 744 8.62 -41.46 -23.28
CA VAL A 744 9.73 -42.34 -23.68
C VAL A 744 10.84 -42.38 -22.64
N ASP A 745 11.26 -43.59 -22.27
CA ASP A 745 12.31 -43.82 -21.29
C ASP A 745 13.69 -43.94 -21.95
N PRO A 746 14.81 -43.73 -21.24
CA PRO A 746 16.15 -43.98 -21.76
C PRO A 746 16.34 -45.45 -22.14
N ALA A 747 17.33 -45.72 -23.00
CA ALA A 747 17.66 -47.07 -23.47
C ALA A 747 16.54 -47.82 -24.22
N THR A 748 15.46 -47.14 -24.59
CA THR A 748 14.40 -47.64 -25.46
C THR A 748 14.39 -46.89 -26.80
N ASP A 749 13.93 -47.56 -27.85
CA ASP A 749 13.77 -47.02 -29.19
C ASP A 749 12.32 -47.27 -29.61
N SER A 750 11.56 -46.18 -29.77
CA SER A 750 10.15 -46.23 -30.14
C SER A 750 9.97 -46.52 -31.64
N GLY A 751 10.95 -46.19 -32.47
CA GLY A 751 10.86 -46.17 -33.93
C GLY A 751 10.20 -44.89 -34.50
N LEU A 752 9.87 -43.89 -33.66
CA LEU A 752 9.34 -42.59 -34.08
C LEU A 752 10.39 -41.48 -34.12
N GLU A 753 11.60 -41.73 -33.65
CA GLU A 753 12.69 -40.77 -33.47
C GLU A 753 13.03 -40.09 -34.81
N ASP A 754 13.21 -40.87 -35.88
CA ASP A 754 13.48 -40.33 -37.22
C ASP A 754 12.29 -39.52 -37.76
N LEU A 755 11.04 -39.95 -37.51
CA LEU A 755 9.84 -39.21 -37.94
C LEU A 755 9.73 -37.85 -37.22
N LEU A 756 9.91 -37.84 -35.90
CA LEU A 756 9.77 -36.66 -35.07
C LEU A 756 10.90 -35.66 -35.30
N ARG A 757 12.13 -36.14 -35.49
CA ARG A 757 13.29 -35.29 -35.78
C ARG A 757 13.21 -34.66 -37.17
N ASP A 758 12.88 -35.45 -38.19
CA ASP A 758 12.95 -34.99 -39.58
C ASP A 758 11.71 -34.15 -40.00
N GLU A 759 10.54 -34.36 -39.37
CA GLU A 759 9.29 -33.68 -39.77
C GLU A 759 8.72 -32.71 -38.74
N TYR A 760 9.04 -32.87 -37.46
CA TYR A 760 8.45 -32.08 -36.37
C TYR A 760 9.50 -31.37 -35.50
N ASP A 761 10.78 -31.43 -35.87
CA ASP A 761 11.88 -30.72 -35.19
C ASP A 761 12.10 -31.16 -33.73
N ILE A 762 11.70 -32.38 -33.36
CA ILE A 762 11.88 -32.95 -32.00
C ILE A 762 13.01 -33.99 -32.02
N ASP A 763 14.07 -33.74 -31.27
CA ASP A 763 15.19 -34.67 -31.08
C ASP A 763 15.07 -35.39 -29.72
N ILE A 764 14.99 -36.72 -29.77
CA ILE A 764 14.96 -37.58 -28.58
C ILE A 764 16.38 -38.10 -28.36
N GLY A 765 17.03 -37.65 -27.29
CA GLY A 765 18.46 -37.92 -27.05
C GLY A 765 18.72 -39.34 -26.56
N ASP A 766 19.81 -39.96 -27.01
CA ASP A 766 20.27 -41.27 -26.55
C ASP A 766 21.19 -41.13 -25.32
N ASN A 767 20.58 -40.71 -24.20
CA ASN A 767 21.24 -40.49 -22.93
C ASN A 767 20.26 -40.71 -21.77
N PHE A 768 20.77 -40.72 -20.54
CA PHE A 768 19.95 -40.48 -19.34
C PHE A 768 20.51 -39.29 -18.57
N VAL A 769 19.66 -38.56 -17.88
CA VAL A 769 20.02 -37.31 -17.23
C VAL A 769 20.45 -37.54 -15.79
N VAL A 770 21.62 -37.00 -15.45
CA VAL A 770 22.18 -37.01 -14.10
C VAL A 770 22.17 -35.58 -13.55
N ASP A 771 21.60 -35.40 -12.36
CA ASP A 771 21.45 -34.11 -11.70
C ASP A 771 22.28 -34.04 -10.40
N LEU A 772 23.35 -33.24 -10.44
CA LEU A 772 24.23 -32.96 -9.29
C LEU A 772 23.95 -31.63 -8.59
N SER A 773 22.84 -30.95 -8.91
CA SER A 773 22.44 -29.70 -8.22
C SER A 773 22.28 -29.87 -6.71
N GLY A 774 22.08 -31.11 -6.25
CA GLY A 774 21.82 -31.43 -4.84
C GLY A 774 20.36 -31.21 -4.44
N LEU A 775 19.52 -30.68 -5.34
CA LEU A 775 18.09 -30.48 -5.10
C LEU A 775 17.38 -31.82 -4.88
N GLY A 776 17.63 -32.83 -5.71
CA GLY A 776 17.08 -34.19 -5.51
C GLY A 776 17.44 -34.78 -4.14
N LYS A 777 18.70 -34.60 -3.70
CA LYS A 777 19.18 -35.09 -2.39
C LYS A 777 18.49 -34.42 -1.20
N LEU A 778 18.07 -33.16 -1.33
CA LEU A 778 17.29 -32.46 -0.29
C LEU A 778 15.91 -33.10 -0.08
N PHE A 779 15.36 -33.74 -1.11
CA PHE A 779 14.06 -34.41 -1.07
C PHE A 779 14.16 -35.95 -1.01
N GLY A 780 15.34 -36.50 -0.72
CA GLY A 780 15.56 -37.93 -0.58
C GLY A 780 15.62 -38.70 -1.91
N ALA A 781 15.74 -38.00 -3.04
CA ALA A 781 15.92 -38.59 -4.37
C ALA A 781 17.41 -38.73 -4.73
N ASP A 782 17.72 -39.73 -5.56
CA ASP A 782 19.07 -39.95 -6.09
C ASP A 782 19.38 -38.96 -7.24
N VAL A 783 20.65 -38.88 -7.65
CA VAL A 783 21.12 -38.06 -8.78
C VAL A 783 20.51 -38.50 -10.11
N SER A 784 19.88 -39.67 -10.17
CA SER A 784 19.11 -40.16 -11.33
C SER A 784 17.69 -39.60 -11.40
N VAL A 785 17.28 -38.72 -10.47
CA VAL A 785 15.96 -38.08 -10.47
C VAL A 785 16.13 -36.56 -10.59
N PRO A 786 16.30 -36.04 -11.82
CA PRO A 786 16.25 -34.62 -12.09
C PRO A 786 15.04 -33.92 -11.46
N VAL A 787 15.30 -32.77 -10.83
CA VAL A 787 14.24 -31.91 -10.26
C VAL A 787 14.11 -30.65 -11.11
N VAL A 788 12.97 -30.47 -11.76
CA VAL A 788 12.72 -29.32 -12.64
C VAL A 788 12.03 -28.21 -11.86
N LEU A 789 12.68 -27.04 -11.85
CA LEU A 789 12.16 -25.76 -11.34
C LEU A 789 12.00 -24.71 -12.44
N GLN A 790 12.59 -24.96 -13.61
CA GLN A 790 12.64 -24.04 -14.74
C GLN A 790 11.69 -24.53 -15.83
N TYR A 791 10.54 -23.87 -15.92
CA TYR A 791 9.53 -24.10 -16.94
C TYR A 791 9.59 -22.98 -17.98
N ALA A 792 9.46 -23.33 -19.26
CA ALA A 792 9.29 -22.34 -20.31
C ALA A 792 7.91 -21.68 -20.25
N ASP A 793 7.75 -20.53 -20.90
CA ASP A 793 6.47 -19.83 -21.03
C ASP A 793 5.61 -20.53 -22.10
N HIS A 794 4.67 -21.37 -21.66
CA HIS A 794 3.79 -22.15 -22.54
C HIS A 794 2.45 -22.44 -21.84
N ALA A 795 1.36 -22.61 -22.58
CA ALA A 795 0.03 -22.89 -22.02
C ALA A 795 -0.03 -24.17 -21.14
N ILE A 796 0.89 -25.12 -21.37
CA ILE A 796 1.03 -26.34 -20.53
C ILE A 796 1.63 -26.01 -19.16
N THR A 797 2.54 -25.04 -19.10
CA THR A 797 3.34 -24.69 -17.92
C THR A 797 2.87 -23.39 -17.26
N GLU A 798 1.93 -22.64 -17.84
CA GLU A 798 1.46 -21.33 -17.33
C GLU A 798 0.90 -21.40 -15.90
N ARG A 799 0.33 -22.56 -15.53
CA ARG A 799 -0.26 -22.81 -14.20
C ARG A 799 0.77 -23.24 -13.17
N LEU A 800 1.97 -23.62 -13.62
CA LEU A 800 3.08 -24.02 -12.77
C LEU A 800 3.80 -22.75 -12.30
N GLY A 801 3.38 -22.24 -11.13
CA GLY A 801 3.89 -20.97 -10.57
C GLY A 801 5.37 -21.02 -10.19
N ARG A 802 5.96 -19.83 -9.94
CA ARG A 802 7.33 -19.70 -9.40
C ARG A 802 7.45 -20.48 -8.08
N GLY A 803 8.28 -21.51 -8.05
CA GLY A 803 8.51 -22.37 -6.88
C GLY A 803 7.83 -23.75 -6.92
N THR A 804 7.09 -24.08 -7.99
CA THR A 804 6.61 -25.46 -8.22
C THR A 804 7.73 -26.38 -8.73
N MET A 805 7.71 -27.65 -8.35
CA MET A 805 8.76 -28.62 -8.70
C MET A 805 8.14 -29.86 -9.36
N SER A 806 8.86 -30.46 -10.29
CA SER A 806 8.50 -31.75 -10.90
C SER A 806 9.71 -32.69 -10.87
N PHE A 807 9.44 -33.99 -10.71
CA PHE A 807 10.45 -35.03 -10.53
C PHE A 807 10.42 -35.98 -11.71
N PHE A 808 11.59 -36.22 -12.30
CA PHE A 808 11.72 -36.97 -13.54
C PHE A 808 12.70 -38.15 -13.37
N PRO A 809 12.30 -39.23 -12.71
CA PRO A 809 13.17 -40.39 -12.48
C PRO A 809 13.66 -41.00 -13.79
N TRP A 810 14.99 -41.19 -13.89
CA TRP A 810 15.64 -41.82 -15.04
C TRP A 810 15.34 -41.14 -16.38
N ALA A 811 15.04 -39.84 -16.41
CA ALA A 811 14.68 -39.18 -17.65
C ALA A 811 15.82 -39.12 -18.68
N ARG A 812 15.47 -39.08 -19.96
CA ARG A 812 16.35 -38.73 -21.09
C ARG A 812 16.10 -37.32 -21.57
N SER A 813 17.07 -36.73 -22.27
CA SER A 813 16.86 -35.41 -22.87
C SER A 813 15.93 -35.47 -24.08
N VAL A 814 15.02 -34.52 -24.20
CA VAL A 814 14.20 -34.26 -25.40
C VAL A 814 14.35 -32.78 -25.74
N SER A 815 14.81 -32.46 -26.95
CA SER A 815 15.16 -31.09 -27.33
C SER A 815 14.65 -30.72 -28.71
N ALA A 816 14.60 -29.43 -29.03
CA ALA A 816 14.24 -28.95 -30.36
C ALA A 816 15.46 -28.93 -31.28
N VAL A 817 15.36 -29.50 -32.49
CA VAL A 817 16.46 -29.51 -33.47
C VAL A 817 16.79 -28.08 -33.92
N THR A 818 15.77 -27.23 -34.08
CA THR A 818 15.92 -25.80 -34.37
C THR A 818 14.98 -24.94 -33.52
N ARG A 819 15.54 -24.04 -32.70
CA ARG A 819 14.77 -23.06 -31.89
C ARG A 819 13.88 -22.08 -32.70
N ALA A 820 13.83 -22.20 -34.03
CA ALA A 820 13.01 -21.39 -34.93
C ALA A 820 11.85 -22.19 -35.58
N GLY A 821 11.74 -23.51 -35.34
CA GLY A 821 10.84 -24.43 -36.04
C GLY A 821 9.42 -24.59 -35.48
N GLY A 822 9.03 -23.82 -34.46
CA GLY A 822 7.72 -23.98 -33.80
C GLY A 822 7.69 -25.01 -32.67
N ALA A 823 8.81 -25.70 -32.41
CA ALA A 823 9.04 -26.53 -31.24
C ALA A 823 9.45 -25.69 -30.03
N THR A 824 8.81 -25.94 -28.88
CA THR A 824 9.06 -25.27 -27.60
C THR A 824 9.52 -26.30 -26.57
N GLU A 825 10.75 -26.17 -26.11
CA GLU A 825 11.28 -26.90 -24.95
C GLU A 825 10.55 -26.43 -23.68
N LEU A 826 9.88 -27.33 -22.97
CA LEU A 826 8.97 -26.99 -21.86
C LEU A 826 9.66 -26.97 -20.49
N LEU A 827 10.60 -27.89 -20.30
CA LEU A 827 11.19 -28.23 -19.01
C LEU A 827 12.71 -28.18 -19.15
N HIS A 828 13.41 -27.49 -18.25
CA HIS A 828 14.87 -27.43 -18.25
C HIS A 828 15.45 -27.91 -16.92
N THR A 829 16.46 -28.76 -17.01
CA THR A 829 17.25 -29.18 -15.85
C THR A 829 18.19 -28.07 -15.36
N ASP A 830 18.78 -28.27 -14.19
CA ASP A 830 19.80 -27.36 -13.68
C ASP A 830 21.04 -27.32 -14.60
N ARG A 831 21.80 -26.21 -14.54
CA ARG A 831 23.02 -26.06 -15.34
C ARG A 831 24.11 -27.07 -14.98
N ASN A 832 24.06 -27.65 -13.78
CA ASN A 832 24.99 -28.67 -13.32
C ASN A 832 24.54 -30.10 -13.65
N ALA A 833 23.41 -30.28 -14.33
CA ALA A 833 23.01 -31.58 -14.87
C ALA A 833 23.79 -31.89 -16.16
N TRP A 834 23.85 -33.16 -16.55
CA TRP A 834 24.32 -33.60 -17.86
C TRP A 834 23.55 -34.84 -18.33
N GLY A 835 23.67 -35.13 -19.61
CA GLY A 835 23.13 -36.32 -20.25
C GLY A 835 24.26 -37.31 -20.42
N GLU A 836 24.24 -38.36 -19.62
CA GLU A 836 25.17 -39.49 -19.64
C GLU A 836 24.86 -40.39 -20.83
N SER A 837 25.86 -40.59 -21.69
CA SER A 837 25.73 -41.42 -22.88
C SER A 837 26.05 -42.90 -22.62
N ASP A 838 26.73 -43.24 -21.52
CA ASP A 838 26.90 -44.63 -21.09
C ASP A 838 25.65 -45.16 -20.36
N LEU A 839 24.76 -45.78 -21.13
CA LEU A 839 23.54 -46.40 -20.62
C LEU A 839 23.78 -47.69 -19.80
N GLY A 840 25.03 -48.12 -19.60
CA GLY A 840 25.37 -49.35 -18.86
C GLY A 840 24.84 -49.40 -17.41
N VAL A 841 24.63 -48.22 -16.80
CA VAL A 841 24.02 -48.06 -15.47
C VAL A 841 22.51 -48.34 -15.52
N VAL A 842 21.83 -47.87 -16.57
CA VAL A 842 20.39 -48.07 -16.80
C VAL A 842 20.09 -49.51 -17.22
N THR A 843 20.93 -50.11 -18.10
CA THR A 843 20.72 -51.48 -18.60
C THR A 843 21.19 -52.58 -17.64
N GLY A 844 21.66 -52.22 -16.44
CA GLY A 844 22.15 -53.17 -15.42
C GLY A 844 23.48 -53.86 -15.77
N ALA A 845 24.24 -53.33 -16.72
CA ALA A 845 25.55 -53.86 -17.14
C ALA A 845 26.70 -53.43 -16.20
N GLY A 846 26.45 -52.44 -15.33
CA GLY A 846 27.40 -51.90 -14.35
C GLY A 846 28.35 -50.86 -14.97
N GLY A 847 28.45 -49.69 -14.34
CA GLY A 847 29.31 -48.56 -14.72
C GLY A 847 29.42 -47.54 -13.57
N GLU A 848 30.49 -46.76 -13.54
CA GLU A 848 30.62 -45.57 -12.68
C GLU A 848 30.06 -44.37 -13.45
N VAL A 849 29.20 -43.58 -12.81
CA VAL A 849 28.61 -42.36 -13.40
C VAL A 849 29.59 -41.21 -13.16
N ASP A 850 30.40 -40.88 -14.17
CA ASP A 850 31.39 -39.80 -14.15
C ASP A 850 31.31 -39.02 -15.46
N TYR A 851 31.20 -37.69 -15.39
CA TYR A 851 31.07 -36.84 -16.57
C TYR A 851 32.28 -36.93 -17.51
N ASP A 852 32.06 -37.33 -18.76
CA ASP A 852 33.04 -37.33 -19.86
C ASP A 852 32.71 -36.24 -20.89
N ALA A 853 33.56 -35.21 -20.96
CA ALA A 853 33.37 -34.08 -21.86
C ALA A 853 33.44 -34.41 -23.37
N GLU A 854 33.93 -35.59 -23.77
CA GLU A 854 33.96 -36.02 -25.18
C GLU A 854 32.68 -36.73 -25.63
N SER A 855 31.94 -37.38 -24.72
CA SER A 855 30.70 -38.12 -25.02
C SER A 855 29.44 -37.48 -24.46
N ASP A 856 29.53 -36.83 -23.30
CA ASP A 856 28.36 -36.42 -22.53
C ASP A 856 27.87 -35.03 -22.90
N HIS A 857 26.56 -34.84 -22.73
CA HIS A 857 25.88 -33.60 -23.10
C HIS A 857 25.74 -32.70 -21.86
N PRO A 858 26.47 -31.56 -21.77
CA PRO A 858 26.37 -30.68 -20.62
C PRO A 858 24.99 -30.00 -20.57
N GLY A 859 24.48 -29.77 -19.35
CA GLY A 859 23.24 -29.07 -19.12
C GLY A 859 23.31 -27.55 -19.37
N PRO A 860 22.16 -26.85 -19.29
CA PRO A 860 20.84 -27.39 -18.98
C PRO A 860 20.25 -28.18 -20.16
N LEU A 861 19.63 -29.33 -19.86
CA LEU A 861 18.98 -30.20 -20.84
C LEU A 861 17.48 -30.02 -20.76
N SER A 862 16.79 -30.15 -21.90
CA SER A 862 15.34 -30.19 -21.89
C SER A 862 14.83 -31.61 -21.72
N LEU A 863 13.75 -31.78 -20.94
CA LEU A 863 13.11 -33.09 -20.68
C LEU A 863 11.77 -33.26 -21.40
N ALA A 864 11.23 -32.19 -21.98
CA ALA A 864 9.99 -32.26 -22.74
C ALA A 864 9.89 -31.17 -23.78
N VAL A 865 9.25 -31.47 -24.91
CA VAL A 865 9.04 -30.55 -26.03
C VAL A 865 7.58 -30.58 -26.45
N ALA A 866 7.00 -29.41 -26.72
CA ALA A 866 5.71 -29.25 -27.38
C ALA A 866 5.87 -28.61 -28.76
N VAL A 867 5.12 -29.09 -29.75
CA VAL A 867 5.10 -28.58 -31.13
C VAL A 867 3.65 -28.35 -31.56
N THR A 868 3.42 -27.25 -32.27
CA THR A 868 2.22 -27.04 -33.10
C THR A 868 2.65 -26.93 -34.56
N ALA A 869 2.20 -27.84 -35.41
CA ALA A 869 2.55 -27.91 -36.83
C ALA A 869 1.33 -27.67 -37.72
N ASP A 870 1.47 -26.80 -38.72
CA ASP A 870 0.45 -26.56 -39.74
C ASP A 870 0.32 -27.77 -40.67
N VAL A 871 -0.91 -28.26 -40.86
CA VAL A 871 -1.19 -29.38 -41.77
C VAL A 871 -1.34 -28.87 -43.20
N ASP A 872 -0.97 -29.69 -44.19
CA ASP A 872 -1.16 -29.38 -45.61
C ASP A 872 -2.65 -29.17 -45.94
N THR A 873 -3.04 -27.90 -46.09
CA THR A 873 -4.40 -27.39 -46.40
C THR A 873 -5.07 -27.97 -47.64
N SER A 874 -4.41 -28.85 -48.39
CA SER A 874 -5.00 -29.60 -49.51
C SER A 874 -5.77 -30.86 -49.10
N LEU A 875 -5.64 -31.33 -47.84
CA LEU A 875 -6.24 -32.58 -47.34
C LEU A 875 -7.28 -32.40 -46.20
N SER A 876 -7.24 -31.31 -45.43
CA SER A 876 -8.30 -30.92 -44.48
C SER A 876 -8.37 -29.39 -44.30
N GLU A 877 -9.58 -28.84 -44.10
CA GLU A 877 -9.77 -27.41 -43.86
C GLU A 877 -9.41 -27.06 -42.40
N GLY A 878 -8.20 -26.53 -42.19
CA GLY A 878 -7.88 -25.68 -41.03
C GLY A 878 -7.48 -26.37 -39.72
N GLU A 879 -7.04 -27.62 -39.74
CA GLU A 879 -6.54 -28.31 -38.54
C GLU A 879 -5.02 -28.22 -38.42
N SER A 880 -4.52 -27.95 -37.21
CA SER A 880 -3.09 -27.98 -36.86
C SER A 880 -2.82 -29.21 -36.00
N THR A 881 -1.70 -29.90 -36.22
CA THR A 881 -1.28 -31.05 -35.42
C THR A 881 -0.46 -30.59 -34.23
N ARG A 882 -0.76 -31.13 -33.04
CA ARG A 882 0.03 -30.86 -31.84
C ARG A 882 0.67 -32.12 -31.30
N ILE A 883 1.92 -31.98 -30.88
CA ILE A 883 2.73 -33.09 -30.36
C ILE A 883 3.36 -32.65 -29.05
N VAL A 884 3.27 -33.49 -28.03
CA VAL A 884 4.03 -33.34 -26.77
C VAL A 884 4.82 -34.61 -26.53
N VAL A 885 6.12 -34.46 -26.30
CA VAL A 885 7.04 -35.56 -25.98
C VAL A 885 7.67 -35.29 -24.63
N PHE A 886 7.60 -36.26 -23.71
CA PHE A 886 8.37 -36.26 -22.46
C PHE A 886 9.42 -37.37 -22.50
N GLY A 887 10.62 -37.06 -22.02
CA GLY A 887 11.73 -38.01 -21.91
C GLY A 887 11.68 -38.92 -20.69
N ASP A 888 10.50 -39.12 -20.12
CA ASP A 888 10.29 -39.97 -18.95
C ASP A 888 8.83 -40.43 -18.93
N THR A 889 8.61 -41.71 -18.71
CA THR A 889 7.29 -42.33 -18.54
C THR A 889 6.92 -42.45 -17.06
N ASP A 890 7.91 -42.66 -16.20
CA ASP A 890 7.76 -42.93 -14.78
C ASP A 890 7.21 -41.74 -14.01
N PHE A 891 7.46 -40.49 -14.44
CA PHE A 891 6.88 -39.30 -13.77
C PHE A 891 5.34 -39.32 -13.75
N ALA A 892 4.70 -39.99 -14.70
CA ALA A 892 3.25 -40.14 -14.81
C ALA A 892 2.71 -41.43 -14.18
N SER A 893 3.59 -42.32 -13.68
CA SER A 893 3.22 -43.57 -12.99
C SER A 893 2.52 -43.27 -11.66
N ASN A 894 1.80 -44.25 -11.11
CA ASN A 894 1.11 -44.09 -9.82
C ASN A 894 2.05 -43.70 -8.68
N GLN A 895 3.33 -44.12 -8.74
CA GLN A 895 4.35 -43.77 -7.75
C GLN A 895 4.69 -42.28 -7.75
N TYR A 896 4.82 -41.65 -8.92
CA TYR A 896 5.28 -40.25 -9.04
C TYR A 896 4.16 -39.26 -9.40
N PHE A 897 2.97 -39.73 -9.76
CA PHE A 897 1.85 -38.88 -10.16
C PHE A 897 1.46 -37.86 -9.09
N GLY A 898 1.50 -38.26 -7.82
CA GLY A 898 1.17 -37.42 -6.67
C GLY A 898 2.30 -36.50 -6.20
N GLU A 899 3.50 -36.63 -6.76
CA GLU A 899 4.66 -35.86 -6.35
C GLU A 899 4.63 -34.46 -6.97
N GLN A 900 4.43 -33.46 -6.12
CA GLN A 900 4.45 -32.04 -6.45
C GLN A 900 3.60 -31.70 -7.70
N ALA A 901 4.23 -31.27 -8.81
CA ALA A 901 3.54 -30.81 -10.01
C ALA A 901 3.35 -31.89 -11.10
N ASN A 902 3.84 -33.11 -10.94
CA ASN A 902 3.85 -34.12 -12.01
C ASN A 902 2.44 -34.42 -12.57
N GLY A 903 1.48 -34.69 -11.68
CA GLY A 903 0.09 -34.93 -12.06
C GLY A 903 -0.62 -33.72 -12.68
N GLU A 904 -0.25 -32.49 -12.31
CA GLU A 904 -0.78 -31.27 -12.93
C GLU A 904 -0.17 -31.06 -14.33
N LEU A 905 1.13 -31.30 -14.49
CA LEU A 905 1.85 -31.15 -15.74
C LEU A 905 1.32 -32.10 -16.83
N ILE A 906 1.16 -33.39 -16.54
CA ILE A 906 0.62 -34.34 -17.52
C ILE A 906 -0.85 -34.04 -17.86
N ALA A 907 -1.64 -33.62 -16.87
CA ALA A 907 -3.03 -33.22 -17.10
C ALA A 907 -3.14 -31.94 -17.94
N ALA A 908 -2.24 -30.99 -17.75
CA ALA A 908 -2.15 -29.77 -18.56
C ALA A 908 -1.72 -30.08 -19.99
N ALA A 909 -0.76 -30.99 -20.19
CA ALA A 909 -0.34 -31.44 -21.52
C ALA A 909 -1.49 -32.12 -22.28
N VAL A 910 -2.20 -33.05 -21.64
CA VAL A 910 -3.36 -33.72 -22.26
C VAL A 910 -4.49 -32.73 -22.53
N ARG A 911 -4.75 -31.78 -21.64
CA ARG A 911 -5.73 -30.71 -21.87
C ARG A 911 -5.35 -29.86 -23.07
N TRP A 912 -4.10 -29.42 -23.15
CA TRP A 912 -3.61 -28.61 -24.26
C TRP A 912 -3.72 -29.34 -25.60
N LEU A 913 -3.38 -30.64 -25.63
CA LEU A 913 -3.57 -31.51 -26.80
C LEU A 913 -5.06 -31.72 -27.14
N ALA A 914 -5.92 -31.94 -26.15
CA ALA A 914 -7.34 -32.18 -26.38
C ALA A 914 -8.13 -30.92 -26.78
N GLU A 915 -7.78 -29.74 -26.25
CA GLU A 915 -8.64 -28.54 -26.28
C GLU A 915 -8.10 -27.38 -27.15
N GLY A 916 -6.77 -27.21 -27.25
CA GLY A 916 -6.13 -26.11 -28.00
C GLY A 916 -6.03 -24.79 -27.24
N GLU A 917 -5.48 -23.74 -27.89
CA GLU A 917 -5.22 -22.42 -27.29
C GLU A 917 -6.49 -21.55 -27.09
N GLY A 918 -7.68 -22.09 -27.31
CA GLY A 918 -8.90 -21.30 -27.43
C GLY A 918 -9.45 -20.67 -26.16
N SER A 919 -8.74 -20.52 -25.03
CA SER A 919 -9.29 -19.89 -23.81
C SER A 919 -9.67 -18.42 -24.07
N LEU A 920 -10.87 -17.97 -23.63
CA LEU A 920 -11.16 -16.54 -23.60
C LEU A 920 -10.33 -15.92 -22.47
N ASP A 921 -9.40 -15.03 -22.82
CA ASP A 921 -8.68 -14.20 -21.86
C ASP A 921 -9.61 -13.10 -21.33
N ILE A 922 -10.37 -13.43 -20.29
CA ILE A 922 -11.19 -12.47 -19.53
C ILE A 922 -10.42 -12.16 -18.25
N PRO A 923 -9.66 -11.04 -18.22
CA PRO A 923 -8.84 -10.72 -17.06
C PRO A 923 -9.71 -10.48 -15.82
N PRO A 924 -9.28 -10.95 -14.63
CA PRO A 924 -10.02 -10.68 -13.41
C PRO A 924 -10.07 -9.17 -13.16
N ARG A 925 -11.28 -8.61 -13.06
CA ARG A 925 -11.45 -7.23 -12.61
C ARG A 925 -11.23 -7.21 -11.12
N GLU A 926 -10.20 -6.51 -10.65
CA GLU A 926 -9.97 -6.32 -9.21
C GLU A 926 -10.45 -4.93 -8.79
N PRO A 927 -11.02 -4.76 -7.58
CA PRO A 927 -11.35 -3.44 -7.09
C PRO A 927 -10.03 -2.72 -6.91
N ARG A 928 -9.78 -1.68 -7.71
CA ARG A 928 -8.65 -0.81 -7.43
C ARG A 928 -8.94 -0.13 -6.10
N PHE A 929 -8.12 -0.45 -5.09
CA PHE A 929 -8.00 0.41 -3.92
C PHE A 929 -7.44 1.74 -4.42
N ASN A 930 -8.34 2.64 -4.82
CA ASN A 930 -8.03 4.05 -4.93
C ASN A 930 -8.25 4.61 -3.52
N PRO A 931 -7.22 4.69 -2.66
CA PRO A 931 -7.32 5.55 -1.49
C PRO A 931 -7.78 6.91 -2.01
N ILE A 932 -8.69 7.57 -1.29
CA ILE A 932 -9.16 8.90 -1.67
C ILE A 932 -7.94 9.82 -1.64
N ASN A 933 -7.32 9.99 -2.80
CA ASN A 933 -6.11 10.74 -3.00
C ASN A 933 -6.50 12.21 -3.09
N LEU A 934 -6.60 12.87 -1.94
CA LEU A 934 -6.82 14.31 -1.84
C LEU A 934 -5.54 15.06 -2.22
N VAL A 935 -5.13 14.98 -3.48
CA VAL A 935 -3.95 15.69 -3.98
C VAL A 935 -4.27 17.16 -4.22
N GLY A 936 -3.38 18.05 -3.77
CA GLY A 936 -3.47 19.49 -4.00
C GLY A 936 -4.61 20.18 -3.26
N THR A 937 -5.40 21.00 -3.96
CA THR A 937 -6.44 21.83 -3.33
C THR A 937 -7.71 21.06 -2.96
N ALA A 938 -7.85 19.78 -3.32
CA ALA A 938 -9.08 19.01 -3.12
C ALA A 938 -9.43 18.82 -1.63
N GLY A 939 -8.45 18.44 -0.79
CA GLY A 939 -8.64 18.32 0.66
C GLY A 939 -8.98 19.66 1.31
N SER A 940 -8.28 20.73 0.92
CA SER A 940 -8.61 22.09 1.35
C SER A 940 -10.01 22.52 0.90
N THR A 941 -10.45 22.10 -0.29
CA THR A 941 -11.77 22.45 -0.84
C THR A 941 -12.88 21.74 -0.08
N ILE A 942 -12.71 20.46 0.25
CA ILE A 942 -13.66 19.70 1.07
C ILE A 942 -13.72 20.27 2.49
N LEU A 943 -12.57 20.63 3.08
CA LEU A 943 -12.52 21.30 4.37
C LEU A 943 -13.21 22.68 4.31
N TRP A 944 -12.96 23.47 3.27
CA TRP A 944 -13.64 24.76 3.07
C TRP A 944 -15.15 24.59 2.87
N LEU A 945 -15.58 23.60 2.10
CA LEU A 945 -16.99 23.30 1.88
C LEU A 945 -17.69 22.84 3.17
N SER A 946 -17.06 21.96 3.94
CA SER A 946 -17.65 21.36 5.15
C SER A 946 -17.58 22.27 6.38
N VAL A 947 -16.50 23.01 6.57
CA VAL A 947 -16.26 23.87 7.75
C VAL A 947 -16.81 25.28 7.53
N PHE A 948 -16.76 25.81 6.31
CA PHE A 948 -17.16 27.18 6.05
C PHE A 948 -18.41 27.28 5.18
N VAL A 949 -18.48 26.64 4.00
CA VAL A 949 -19.61 26.86 3.07
C VAL A 949 -20.92 26.28 3.60
N LEU A 950 -20.94 25.05 4.09
CA LEU A 950 -22.15 24.42 4.63
C LEU A 950 -22.64 25.13 5.91
N PRO A 951 -21.77 25.39 6.91
CA PRO A 951 -22.16 26.13 8.10
C PRO A 951 -22.55 27.57 7.77
N PHE A 952 -21.91 28.22 6.80
CA PHE A 952 -22.31 29.55 6.32
C PHE A 952 -23.63 29.52 5.58
N ALA A 953 -23.93 28.50 4.77
CA ALA A 953 -25.22 28.32 4.11
C ALA A 953 -26.34 28.09 5.14
N VAL A 954 -26.07 27.29 6.18
CA VAL A 954 -26.98 27.11 7.32
C VAL A 954 -27.15 28.41 8.10
N ALA A 955 -26.07 29.14 8.40
CA ALA A 955 -26.11 30.43 9.07
C ALA A 955 -26.83 31.50 8.24
N LEU A 956 -26.65 31.51 6.92
CA LEU A 956 -27.33 32.38 5.96
C LEU A 956 -28.82 32.02 5.89
N SER A 957 -29.17 30.74 5.91
CA SER A 957 -30.57 30.30 6.02
C SER A 957 -31.19 30.74 7.36
N GLY A 958 -30.43 30.66 8.45
CA GLY A 958 -30.79 31.18 9.77
C GLY A 958 -30.94 32.71 9.79
N PHE A 959 -30.09 33.42 9.05
CA PHE A 959 -30.12 34.88 8.88
C PHE A 959 -31.32 35.32 8.02
N VAL A 960 -31.64 34.60 6.96
CA VAL A 960 -32.85 34.81 6.15
C VAL A 960 -34.11 34.52 6.98
N ILE A 961 -34.09 33.51 7.85
CA ILE A 961 -35.16 33.24 8.83
C ILE A 961 -35.22 34.35 9.90
N MET A 962 -34.08 34.88 10.35
CA MET A 962 -33.96 36.01 11.30
C MET A 962 -34.60 37.29 10.74
N LEU A 963 -34.35 37.59 9.46
CA LEU A 963 -34.98 38.70 8.74
C LEU A 963 -36.50 38.53 8.63
N ARG A 964 -37.00 37.29 8.68
CA ARG A 964 -38.43 36.96 8.59
C ARG A 964 -39.18 36.90 9.93
N ARG A 965 -38.53 36.67 11.08
CA ARG A 965 -39.23 36.31 12.35
C ARG A 965 -38.86 37.09 13.63
N GLY A 966 -37.90 38.02 13.63
CA GLY A 966 -37.72 39.00 14.71
C GLY A 966 -36.90 38.57 15.96
N TYR A 967 -36.34 39.57 16.66
CA TYR A 967 -35.23 39.52 17.65
C TYR A 967 -35.42 38.60 18.88
N GLN A 968 -36.63 38.45 19.41
CA GLN A 968 -36.87 37.68 20.65
C GLN A 968 -36.66 36.16 20.52
N ALA A 969 -36.73 35.61 19.30
CA ALA A 969 -36.43 34.19 19.10
C ALA A 969 -34.92 33.91 19.19
N TYR A 970 -34.10 34.90 18.89
CA TYR A 970 -32.65 34.75 18.72
C TYR A 970 -31.88 34.94 20.02
N SER A 971 -32.27 35.89 20.88
CA SER A 971 -31.67 36.02 22.22
C SER A 971 -31.88 34.76 23.07
N SER A 972 -33.04 34.10 22.95
CA SER A 972 -33.26 32.81 23.61
C SER A 972 -32.32 31.71 23.10
N GLY A 973 -31.90 31.76 21.83
CA GLY A 973 -30.93 30.82 21.26
C GLY A 973 -29.50 31.06 21.75
N PHE A 974 -29.08 32.33 21.85
CA PHE A 974 -27.79 32.68 22.43
C PHE A 974 -27.70 32.38 23.93
N VAL A 975 -28.80 32.55 24.67
CA VAL A 975 -28.87 32.11 26.07
C VAL A 975 -28.70 30.60 26.18
N SER A 976 -29.33 29.83 25.29
CA SER A 976 -29.10 28.38 25.24
C SER A 976 -27.65 28.03 24.88
N TRP A 977 -27.04 28.73 23.91
CA TRP A 977 -25.63 28.54 23.57
C TRP A 977 -24.69 28.85 24.74
N LEU A 978 -24.92 29.94 25.48
CA LEU A 978 -24.17 30.27 26.69
C LEU A 978 -24.33 29.19 27.76
N VAL A 979 -25.55 28.68 27.98
CA VAL A 979 -25.80 27.58 28.93
C VAL A 979 -25.00 26.33 28.54
N TYR A 980 -25.00 25.95 27.26
CA TYR A 980 -24.22 24.81 26.78
C TYR A 980 -22.73 25.04 26.92
N ASN A 981 -22.24 26.24 26.62
CA ASN A 981 -20.82 26.54 26.68
C ASN A 981 -20.30 26.47 28.13
N PHE A 982 -20.97 27.14 29.08
CA PHE A 982 -20.59 27.06 30.50
C PHE A 982 -20.76 25.64 31.08
N ALA A 983 -21.76 24.88 30.64
CA ALA A 983 -21.92 23.49 31.07
C ALA A 983 -20.80 22.57 30.52
N ALA A 984 -20.39 22.75 29.27
CA ALA A 984 -19.28 22.01 28.68
C ALA A 984 -17.95 22.35 29.36
N THR A 985 -17.69 23.63 29.62
CA THR A 985 -16.51 24.10 30.38
C THR A 985 -16.50 23.52 31.80
N ALA A 986 -17.65 23.44 32.46
CA ALA A 986 -17.76 22.81 33.78
C ALA A 986 -17.40 21.31 33.75
N VAL A 987 -17.84 20.56 32.74
CA VAL A 987 -17.49 19.14 32.58
C VAL A 987 -16.00 18.99 32.30
N TYR A 988 -15.43 19.83 31.45
CA TYR A 988 -13.99 19.83 31.17
C TYR A 988 -13.17 20.05 32.44
N TYR A 989 -13.45 21.10 33.22
CA TYR A 989 -12.74 21.35 34.48
C TYR A 989 -12.96 20.25 35.52
N PHE A 990 -14.12 19.59 35.52
CA PHE A 990 -14.35 18.43 36.39
C PHE A 990 -13.44 17.25 36.00
N ILE A 991 -13.31 16.95 34.71
CA ILE A 991 -12.42 15.88 34.22
C ILE A 991 -10.96 16.20 34.59
N VAL A 992 -10.51 17.45 34.33
CA VAL A 992 -9.16 17.90 34.67
C VAL A 992 -8.91 17.86 36.19
N ALA A 993 -9.90 18.22 37.01
CA ALA A 993 -9.81 18.11 38.46
C ALA A 993 -9.62 16.67 38.94
N VAL A 994 -10.33 15.71 38.34
CA VAL A 994 -10.23 14.28 38.65
C VAL A 994 -8.85 13.74 38.28
N ILE A 995 -8.36 14.08 37.08
CA ILE A 995 -7.03 13.69 36.60
C ILE A 995 -5.93 14.28 37.51
N GLY A 996 -5.94 15.59 37.73
CA GLY A 996 -4.93 16.25 38.57
C GLY A 996 -4.96 15.80 40.04
N SER A 997 -6.12 15.40 40.57
CA SER A 997 -6.22 14.80 41.90
C SER A 997 -5.65 13.37 41.94
N SER A 998 -5.76 12.61 40.85
CA SER A 998 -5.19 11.26 40.75
C SER A 998 -3.66 11.26 40.63
N GLU A 999 -3.08 12.34 40.10
CA GLU A 999 -1.63 12.54 39.96
C GLU A 999 -0.95 13.12 41.22
N GLY A 1000 -1.70 13.24 42.34
CA GLY A 1000 -1.16 13.65 43.64
C GLY A 1000 -1.03 15.15 43.86
N ASN A 1001 -1.43 15.99 42.89
CA ASN A 1001 -1.40 17.44 43.02
C ASN A 1001 -2.74 18.01 43.51
N VAL A 1002 -3.00 17.80 44.79
CA VAL A 1002 -4.29 18.08 45.45
C VAL A 1002 -4.70 19.55 45.34
N ALA A 1003 -3.75 20.49 45.40
CA ALA A 1003 -4.03 21.93 45.34
C ALA A 1003 -4.57 22.37 43.96
N THR A 1004 -4.07 21.79 42.87
CA THR A 1004 -4.58 22.03 41.51
C THR A 1004 -5.91 21.33 41.28
N GLY A 1005 -6.06 20.09 41.78
CA GLY A 1005 -7.31 19.32 41.66
C GLY A 1005 -8.51 20.01 42.34
N GLU A 1006 -8.35 20.49 43.57
CA GLU A 1006 -9.39 21.21 44.30
C GLU A 1006 -9.76 22.55 43.63
N GLY A 1007 -8.77 23.24 43.05
CA GLY A 1007 -8.98 24.48 42.31
C GLY A 1007 -9.86 24.30 41.07
N PHE A 1008 -9.58 23.27 40.26
CA PHE A 1008 -10.40 22.97 39.08
C PHE A 1008 -11.80 22.47 39.44
N LEU A 1009 -11.95 21.75 40.56
CA LEU A 1009 -13.26 21.31 41.03
C LEU A 1009 -14.15 22.49 41.43
N LEU A 1010 -13.59 23.51 42.08
CA LEU A 1010 -14.31 24.74 42.42
C LEU A 1010 -14.75 25.51 41.16
N LEU A 1011 -13.89 25.58 40.13
CA LEU A 1011 -14.23 26.19 38.85
C LEU A 1011 -15.33 25.43 38.12
N ALA A 1012 -15.27 24.09 38.11
CA ALA A 1012 -16.31 23.24 37.55
C ALA A 1012 -17.68 23.49 38.22
N LEU A 1013 -17.72 23.57 39.56
CA LEU A 1013 -18.96 23.86 40.30
C LEU A 1013 -19.48 25.28 40.04
N LEU A 1014 -18.58 26.25 39.89
CA LEU A 1014 -18.93 27.64 39.61
C LEU A 1014 -19.53 27.79 38.20
N ASP A 1015 -18.91 27.19 37.17
CA ASP A 1015 -19.41 27.23 35.80
C ASP A 1015 -20.71 26.42 35.63
N ALA A 1016 -20.86 25.29 36.34
CA ALA A 1016 -22.12 24.55 36.40
C ALA A 1016 -23.24 25.38 37.06
N GLY A 1017 -22.92 26.11 38.13
CA GLY A 1017 -23.84 27.03 38.80
C GLY A 1017 -24.26 28.20 37.91
N VAL A 1018 -23.31 28.75 37.14
CA VAL A 1018 -23.57 29.79 36.13
C VAL A 1018 -24.45 29.26 35.01
N ALA A 1019 -24.14 28.10 34.44
CA ALA A 1019 -24.94 27.46 33.39
C ALA A 1019 -26.38 27.20 33.88
N TYR A 1020 -26.53 26.67 35.09
CA TYR A 1020 -27.85 26.45 35.69
C TYR A 1020 -28.61 27.76 35.95
N GLY A 1021 -27.92 28.79 36.42
CA GLY A 1021 -28.48 30.12 36.65
C GLY A 1021 -28.94 30.82 35.37
N LEU A 1022 -28.15 30.74 34.30
CA LEU A 1022 -28.52 31.22 32.96
C LEU A 1022 -29.69 30.44 32.37
N PHE A 1023 -29.72 29.11 32.56
CA PHE A 1023 -30.81 28.24 32.12
C PHE A 1023 -32.13 28.57 32.82
N ARG A 1024 -32.08 28.79 34.15
CA ARG A 1024 -33.23 29.21 34.97
C ARG A 1024 -33.54 30.71 34.86
N ARG A 1025 -32.71 31.47 34.13
CA ARG A 1025 -32.78 32.93 33.98
C ARG A 1025 -32.83 33.70 35.30
N ILE A 1026 -32.01 33.28 36.25
CA ILE A 1026 -31.90 33.93 37.56
C ILE A 1026 -31.06 35.22 37.41
N PRO A 1027 -31.59 36.41 37.75
CA PRO A 1027 -30.86 37.67 37.56
C PRO A 1027 -29.53 37.75 38.31
N ALA A 1028 -29.43 37.07 39.46
CA ALA A 1028 -28.20 37.01 40.27
C ALA A 1028 -27.06 36.21 39.61
N ALA A 1029 -27.37 35.32 38.66
CA ALA A 1029 -26.36 34.54 37.93
C ALA A 1029 -25.61 35.39 36.88
N TRP A 1030 -26.16 36.55 36.52
CA TRP A 1030 -25.62 37.40 35.47
C TRP A 1030 -24.23 37.99 35.75
N PRO A 1031 -24.00 38.69 36.87
CA PRO A 1031 -22.65 39.18 37.20
C PRO A 1031 -21.66 38.04 37.45
N LEU A 1032 -22.13 36.87 37.92
CA LEU A 1032 -21.30 35.68 38.10
C LEU A 1032 -20.87 35.08 36.75
N ALA A 1033 -21.76 35.04 35.76
CA ALA A 1033 -21.46 34.56 34.41
C ALA A 1033 -20.43 35.45 33.70
N LEU A 1034 -20.57 36.77 33.86
CA LEU A 1034 -19.63 37.73 33.28
C LEU A 1034 -18.27 37.65 33.98
N GLY A 1035 -18.26 37.50 35.31
CA GLY A 1035 -17.04 37.28 36.09
C GLY A 1035 -16.34 35.98 35.72
N ALA A 1036 -17.10 34.89 35.54
CA ALA A 1036 -16.59 33.58 35.13
C ALA A 1036 -15.99 33.62 33.71
N ALA A 1037 -16.63 34.30 32.76
CA ALA A 1037 -16.09 34.46 31.40
C ALA A 1037 -14.74 35.20 31.39
N VAL A 1038 -14.62 36.28 32.18
CA VAL A 1038 -13.36 37.04 32.27
C VAL A 1038 -12.28 36.25 33.02
N ALA A 1039 -12.65 35.55 34.10
CA ALA A 1039 -11.74 34.68 34.84
C ALA A 1039 -11.22 33.53 33.95
N ASN A 1040 -12.11 32.86 33.20
CA ASN A 1040 -11.75 31.78 32.28
C ASN A 1040 -10.83 32.26 31.15
N ALA A 1041 -11.06 33.48 30.61
CA ALA A 1041 -10.14 34.06 29.63
C ALA A 1041 -8.73 34.28 30.22
N GLY A 1042 -8.62 34.80 31.44
CA GLY A 1042 -7.32 35.00 32.10
C GLY A 1042 -6.62 33.69 32.49
N LEU A 1043 -7.37 32.73 33.01
CA LEU A 1043 -6.86 31.42 33.45
C LEU A 1043 -6.44 30.53 32.27
N SER A 1044 -7.08 30.66 31.11
CA SER A 1044 -6.70 29.90 29.91
C SER A 1044 -5.23 30.10 29.51
N PHE A 1045 -4.69 31.32 29.68
CA PHE A 1045 -3.27 31.62 29.44
C PHE A 1045 -2.30 31.12 30.52
N VAL A 1046 -2.81 30.61 31.64
CA VAL A 1046 -1.98 30.11 32.76
C VAL A 1046 -2.02 28.59 32.84
N VAL A 1047 -3.12 27.98 32.42
CA VAL A 1047 -3.42 26.56 32.65
C VAL A 1047 -3.25 25.70 31.40
N ILE A 1048 -3.56 26.23 30.21
CA ILE A 1048 -3.51 25.45 28.97
C ILE A 1048 -2.06 25.49 28.45
N PRO A 1049 -1.34 24.36 28.31
CA PRO A 1049 0.07 24.38 27.93
C PRO A 1049 0.32 24.76 26.46
N GLU A 1050 -0.70 24.59 25.62
CA GLU A 1050 -0.60 24.75 24.17
C GLU A 1050 -1.10 26.12 23.73
N ASP A 1051 -0.20 26.93 23.17
CA ASP A 1051 -0.42 28.35 22.86
C ASP A 1051 -1.61 28.59 21.89
N THR A 1052 -1.84 27.68 20.96
CA THR A 1052 -2.96 27.73 20.02
C THR A 1052 -4.30 27.55 20.74
N LEU A 1053 -4.38 26.57 21.65
CA LEU A 1053 -5.58 26.30 22.43
C LEU A 1053 -5.84 27.40 23.47
N GLN A 1054 -4.78 27.97 24.07
CA GLN A 1054 -4.89 29.14 24.95
C GLN A 1054 -5.62 30.30 24.24
N LEU A 1055 -5.16 30.66 23.04
CA LEU A 1055 -5.73 31.77 22.27
C LEU A 1055 -7.17 31.50 21.84
N VAL A 1056 -7.50 30.27 21.45
CA VAL A 1056 -8.86 29.87 21.09
C VAL A 1056 -9.80 29.94 22.29
N PHE A 1057 -9.42 29.39 23.45
CA PHE A 1057 -10.25 29.41 24.66
C PHE A 1057 -10.40 30.82 25.24
N ALA A 1058 -9.34 31.62 25.21
CA ALA A 1058 -9.38 33.02 25.59
C ALA A 1058 -10.32 33.81 24.67
N GLY A 1059 -10.19 33.62 23.35
CA GLY A 1059 -11.07 34.24 22.35
C GLY A 1059 -12.53 33.87 22.54
N LEU A 1060 -12.83 32.59 22.81
CA LEU A 1060 -14.18 32.11 23.07
C LEU A 1060 -14.77 32.72 24.36
N SER A 1061 -13.96 32.81 25.41
CA SER A 1061 -14.36 33.37 26.71
C SER A 1061 -14.61 34.89 26.63
N ILE A 1062 -13.80 35.61 25.85
CA ILE A 1062 -14.02 37.03 25.53
C ILE A 1062 -15.30 37.21 24.71
N ALA A 1063 -15.51 36.37 23.69
CA ALA A 1063 -16.74 36.39 22.88
C ALA A 1063 -17.98 36.12 23.74
N ASN A 1064 -17.93 35.14 24.66
CA ASN A 1064 -18.97 34.88 25.66
C ASN A 1064 -19.27 36.13 26.51
N GLY A 1065 -18.23 36.80 27.00
CA GLY A 1065 -18.36 38.05 27.77
C GLY A 1065 -19.05 39.16 26.97
N CYS A 1066 -18.66 39.35 25.71
CA CYS A 1066 -19.29 40.32 24.81
C CYS A 1066 -20.76 39.99 24.52
N ILE A 1067 -21.08 38.71 24.28
CA ILE A 1067 -22.44 38.23 24.03
C ILE A 1067 -23.31 38.38 25.27
N LEU A 1068 -22.77 38.10 26.46
CA LEU A 1068 -23.43 38.39 27.74
C LEU A 1068 -23.73 39.89 27.80
N VAL A 1069 -22.74 40.78 27.68
CA VAL A 1069 -22.99 42.25 27.71
C VAL A 1069 -24.05 42.68 26.67
N TRP A 1070 -24.07 42.06 25.49
CA TRP A 1070 -25.03 42.33 24.41
C TRP A 1070 -26.48 41.93 24.74
N ILE A 1071 -26.69 40.83 25.48
CA ILE A 1071 -28.04 40.27 25.79
C ILE A 1071 -28.58 40.76 27.14
N ARG A 1072 -27.84 41.63 27.85
CA ARG A 1072 -28.17 42.15 29.20
C ARG A 1072 -29.62 42.59 29.39
N GLN A 1073 -30.27 43.15 28.37
CA GLN A 1073 -31.63 43.69 28.46
C GLN A 1073 -32.71 42.61 28.65
N ASP A 1074 -32.47 41.35 28.27
CA ASP A 1074 -33.46 40.27 28.37
C ASP A 1074 -33.53 39.60 29.76
N PHE A 1075 -32.61 39.92 30.68
CA PHE A 1075 -32.51 39.32 32.03
C PHE A 1075 -32.83 40.29 33.19
N GLN A 1076 -32.94 41.60 32.93
CA GLN A 1076 -33.50 42.53 33.90
C GLN A 1076 -35.00 42.69 33.61
N PRO A 1077 -35.92 42.11 34.42
CA PRO A 1077 -37.30 42.54 34.33
C PRO A 1077 -37.34 44.05 34.64
N ALA A 1078 -38.02 44.84 33.82
CA ALA A 1078 -38.37 46.20 34.18
C ALA A 1078 -39.03 46.14 35.57
N ALA A 1079 -38.49 46.89 36.53
CA ALA A 1079 -39.15 47.05 37.81
C ALA A 1079 -40.55 47.65 37.55
N GLU A 1080 -41.59 46.83 37.70
CA GLU A 1080 -42.97 47.31 37.69
C GLU A 1080 -43.13 48.27 38.87
N GLY A 1081 -43.42 49.53 38.52
CA GLY A 1081 -43.58 50.62 39.46
C GLY A 1081 -44.25 51.81 38.81
N GLU A 1082 -45.37 51.60 38.12
CA GLU A 1082 -46.44 52.61 38.12
C GLU A 1082 -47.75 51.92 38.54
N LEU A 1083 -48.08 52.22 39.79
CA LEU A 1083 -49.31 51.90 40.48
C LEU A 1083 -50.51 52.46 39.71
N THR A 1084 -51.57 51.65 39.64
CA THR A 1084 -52.93 52.18 39.71
C THR A 1084 -53.10 52.99 40.99
N SER A 1085 -53.03 54.32 40.87
CA SER A 1085 -53.95 55.30 41.47
C SER A 1085 -53.75 56.66 40.83
#